data_AF-A0A7X5FE43-F1
#
_entry.id   AF-A0A7X5FE43-F1
#
_cell.length_a   1.000
_cell.length_b   1.000
_cell.length_c   1.000
_cell.angle_alpha   90.00
_cell.angle_beta   90.00
_cell.angle_gamma   90.00
#
_symmetry.space_group_name_H-M   'P 1'
#
loop_
_entity.id
_entity.type
_entity.pdbx_description
1 polymer ?
#
loop_
_entity_poly.entity_id
_entity_poly.type
_entity_poly.pdbx_seq_one_letter_code
_entity_poly.pdbx_strand_id
1 'polypeptide(L)'
;MWESFYLSILIAGFGGGMVRALFGFFKQFSYKTPKFETLYFFVLVILGSCFLFAKSASATTYYVRADGTVTAANKASATSPNAVGTSLNMAQVKLATFLASDQILFSSQGGNYTEVLTIPSGGSGVNTEITYANVPTETPIIAITTGYLIDTNSKSNIIIDGLTANYTGSSASTNIGVTIKAGSNIQFKNFTSDMGGYGYNMWSNVVLSDIVFDHVTLTNCRAGSLLCLLLSGSSNSNVTMQNVIATNISISNAVTASITNSTFTGAITVTTGSNISITNIPSTAGMSLSNITTGTINNATSTGAITVTTGSNISITNIPSTPAITLSGVTTGTISNVIGSSGTGFDFTNSSNIVVNDSSMSNATDYGAFETKLASHDITYNRDTANNNLTHGFVAQDTSYNITYNNCTADNNRNIGFLARLSVNNIAYWYSEASYNGTVNDVSDGGGFLPHDSVTNVKCYYCIAHHNYNEGLGDVSDGTGNLYYNSINWDNGYAVGDTFKGSTVTTPSARSNIYYRKAGGNFVVNNGIFGGGKPREILNTGPSYTTLDYNLYKPLDDNKFYNTTNDANNISWITYHSTKETHSQNSDPLFVNATGNYTTSTDYQLSYLSPAIDTGTNVGLTTDYTGTNHIYGTPDIGVYEYQPPYTIGTSLVDPTGSIRLYSDGKYRYTTATSSTQSANFSVSPAGGWPSSDYSEYMNVTLDSWLTSGTKNKQWTATSSIATNTIYTIGNLAPNKYYQFKLDGAASTTAITGATCTNGLCLSDSSGNLTFTYTSGYSTHTFALEQNTGAPINVGISSISADSTIQLTITAQTATDADPGLHSAPYWFNETTGHSGGSSSSDWQTSTSFVDSGLSANTQYTYQVKARDNNLNESAYSDTLSKYTLADTPTNLSASSNSNSVSLTVDSLPNDTGGQSGYYFSRSGANSGWIQTNSWTDTGLSCGNSYTYLVKYRNGDGTETSEISTTKSTSGCGGGGGSPAMWTLPTMPSGGFKININNGALTTSNRNVLLGFNARTDIKKMSISMTGDFTDASQEDYVASKQWDLCSKLGGAVKNPTCPDGKYTIYARFYTVYGRTTGNAFASSTIILKSASISSENLQPNQTTSLNPFTKYLQYRQTNADIKRLQIFLNSDPDTKVADFGAGSPSKETNYFGLLTYKAVIKFQEKYAKDVLAPWGFVKGTGYVGKTTLAKINELIGNK
;
A
#
# COMPACT_ATOMS: atom_id res chain seq x y z
N MET A 1 14.80 -32.21 -16.68
CA MET A 1 15.93 -31.61 -17.43
C MET A 1 17.19 -31.42 -16.57
N TRP A 2 17.31 -32.14 -15.44
CA TRP A 2 18.48 -32.10 -14.54
C TRP A 2 18.95 -33.53 -14.30
N GLU A 3 19.92 -33.99 -15.10
CA GLU A 3 20.66 -35.25 -14.87
C GLU A 3 21.85 -35.39 -15.84
N SER A 4 21.74 -34.82 -17.05
CA SER A 4 22.70 -35.02 -18.16
C SER A 4 24.08 -34.35 -18.02
N PHE A 5 24.41 -33.71 -16.89
CA PHE A 5 25.58 -32.81 -16.80
C PHE A 5 26.86 -33.45 -16.23
N TYR A 6 26.77 -34.62 -15.57
CA TYR A 6 27.91 -35.25 -14.88
C TYR A 6 28.71 -36.28 -15.69
N LEU A 7 28.24 -36.67 -16.88
CA LEU A 7 28.90 -37.70 -17.70
C LEU A 7 29.79 -37.12 -18.83
N SER A 8 29.69 -35.82 -19.09
CA SER A 8 30.37 -35.15 -20.22
C SER A 8 31.85 -34.86 -20.00
N ILE A 9 32.30 -34.83 -18.74
CA ILE A 9 33.65 -34.37 -18.35
C ILE A 9 34.74 -35.43 -18.61
N LEU A 10 34.38 -36.71 -18.84
CA LEU A 10 35.36 -37.80 -18.98
C LEU A 10 35.82 -38.10 -20.43
N ILE A 11 35.28 -37.42 -21.45
CA ILE A 11 35.49 -37.78 -22.87
C ILE A 11 35.98 -36.59 -23.72
N ALA A 12 36.95 -35.83 -23.19
CA ALA A 12 37.66 -34.76 -23.91
C ALA A 12 39.16 -35.04 -24.12
N GLY A 13 39.69 -36.18 -23.66
CA GLY A 13 41.13 -36.49 -23.61
C GLY A 13 41.69 -37.45 -24.66
N PHE A 14 40.91 -37.88 -25.66
CA PHE A 14 41.38 -38.85 -26.67
C PHE A 14 41.44 -38.25 -28.08
N GLY A 15 42.67 -38.00 -28.54
CA GLY A 15 42.96 -37.57 -29.91
C GLY A 15 42.49 -38.56 -30.99
N GLY A 16 42.22 -38.04 -32.17
CA GLY A 16 41.61 -38.81 -33.27
C GLY A 16 42.50 -39.95 -33.79
N GLY A 17 41.90 -41.15 -33.92
CA GLY A 17 42.56 -42.32 -34.51
C GLY A 17 41.61 -43.50 -34.69
N MET A 18 41.24 -44.18 -33.60
CA MET A 18 40.53 -45.47 -33.66
C MET A 18 38.98 -45.40 -33.67
N VAL A 19 38.37 -44.25 -33.35
CA VAL A 19 36.91 -44.14 -33.15
C VAL A 19 36.10 -44.43 -34.44
N ARG A 20 36.66 -44.18 -35.62
CA ARG A 20 35.97 -44.41 -36.92
C ARG A 20 35.76 -45.88 -37.27
N ALA A 21 36.48 -46.83 -36.65
CA ALA A 21 36.26 -48.26 -36.87
C ALA A 21 35.11 -48.82 -36.02
N LEU A 22 34.98 -48.37 -34.76
CA LEU A 22 34.06 -48.98 -33.80
C LEU A 22 32.60 -48.53 -33.99
N PHE A 23 32.38 -47.27 -34.41
CA PHE A 23 31.03 -46.73 -34.66
C PHE A 23 30.29 -47.39 -35.84
N GLY A 24 30.98 -48.13 -36.72
CA GLY A 24 30.35 -48.88 -37.80
C GLY A 24 29.55 -50.11 -37.33
N PHE A 25 29.88 -50.68 -36.17
CA PHE A 25 29.38 -52.00 -35.77
C PHE A 25 28.13 -51.97 -34.87
N PHE A 26 27.90 -50.88 -34.14
CA PHE A 26 26.87 -50.83 -33.08
C PHE A 26 25.49 -50.31 -33.52
N LYS A 27 25.26 -50.05 -34.82
CA LYS A 27 24.01 -49.45 -35.31
C LYS A 27 22.89 -50.47 -35.65
N GLN A 28 23.05 -51.76 -35.31
CA GLN A 28 22.15 -52.83 -35.78
C GLN A 28 21.42 -53.64 -34.69
N PHE A 29 21.70 -53.45 -33.39
CA PHE A 29 21.04 -54.21 -32.32
C PHE A 29 20.39 -53.33 -31.25
N SER A 30 19.08 -53.18 -31.38
CA SER A 30 18.16 -52.83 -30.29
C SER A 30 16.86 -53.58 -30.52
N TYR A 31 16.48 -54.48 -29.59
CA TYR A 31 15.13 -54.60 -29.01
C TYR A 31 14.97 -55.88 -28.17
N LYS A 32 14.12 -55.77 -27.13
CA LYS A 32 13.46 -56.83 -26.34
C LYS A 32 14.24 -57.61 -25.26
N THR A 33 13.87 -57.24 -24.03
CA THR A 33 13.56 -58.08 -22.85
C THR A 33 14.69 -58.64 -21.97
N PRO A 34 14.45 -58.79 -20.64
CA PRO A 34 15.53 -58.91 -19.66
C PRO A 34 15.73 -60.32 -19.09
N LYS A 35 17.01 -60.72 -18.96
CA LYS A 35 17.59 -61.68 -17.98
C LYS A 35 19.03 -61.98 -18.39
N PHE A 36 20.04 -61.44 -17.69
CA PHE A 36 21.41 -62.01 -17.52
C PHE A 36 22.38 -61.04 -16.78
N GLU A 37 21.98 -60.48 -15.64
CA GLU A 37 22.87 -59.55 -14.89
C GLU A 37 24.12 -60.23 -14.27
N THR A 38 24.08 -61.55 -14.05
CA THR A 38 25.02 -62.23 -13.15
C THR A 38 26.34 -62.67 -13.79
N LEU A 39 26.55 -62.47 -15.10
CA LEU A 39 27.78 -62.88 -15.80
C LEU A 39 28.63 -61.71 -16.30
N TYR A 40 27.99 -60.57 -16.64
CA TYR A 40 28.68 -59.41 -17.21
C TYR A 40 29.65 -58.76 -16.22
N PHE A 41 29.31 -58.77 -14.92
CA PHE A 41 30.13 -58.22 -13.84
C PHE A 41 31.48 -58.95 -13.71
N PHE A 42 31.49 -60.29 -13.84
CA PHE A 42 32.72 -61.08 -13.75
C PHE A 42 33.65 -60.87 -14.96
N VAL A 43 33.10 -60.75 -16.17
CA VAL A 43 33.91 -60.54 -17.38
C VAL A 43 34.55 -59.14 -17.41
N LEU A 44 33.83 -58.10 -16.96
CA LEU A 44 34.39 -56.75 -16.82
C LEU A 44 35.46 -56.67 -15.72
N VAL A 45 35.28 -57.34 -14.58
CA VAL A 45 36.31 -57.42 -13.54
C VAL A 45 37.57 -58.14 -14.05
N ILE A 46 37.41 -59.26 -14.78
CA ILE A 46 38.56 -60.02 -15.29
C ILE A 46 39.30 -59.26 -16.40
N LEU A 47 38.61 -58.69 -17.40
CA LEU A 47 39.26 -57.89 -18.45
C LEU A 47 39.83 -56.56 -17.93
N GLY A 48 39.22 -55.96 -16.91
CA GLY A 48 39.82 -54.83 -16.19
C GLY A 48 41.10 -55.23 -15.43
N SER A 49 41.15 -56.43 -14.86
CA SER A 49 42.32 -56.91 -14.11
C SER A 49 43.55 -57.19 -14.98
N CYS A 50 43.38 -57.47 -16.29
CA CYS A 50 44.51 -57.75 -17.19
C CYS A 50 45.36 -56.52 -17.58
N PHE A 51 44.91 -55.29 -17.30
CA PHE A 51 45.74 -54.08 -17.43
C PHE A 51 46.28 -53.55 -16.08
N LEU A 52 45.88 -54.16 -14.96
CA LEU A 52 46.28 -53.73 -13.61
C LEU A 52 47.66 -54.24 -13.14
N PHE A 53 48.45 -54.83 -14.05
CA PHE A 53 49.86 -55.17 -13.83
C PHE A 53 50.83 -54.47 -14.80
N ALA A 54 50.47 -53.25 -15.24
CA ALA A 54 51.48 -52.25 -15.53
C ALA A 54 52.25 -51.96 -14.23
N LYS A 55 53.38 -52.68 -14.03
CA LYS A 55 54.26 -52.57 -12.87
C LYS A 55 54.59 -51.10 -12.62
N SER A 56 54.12 -50.55 -11.50
CA SER A 56 54.48 -49.20 -11.08
C SER A 56 56.01 -49.10 -10.99
N ALA A 57 56.59 -48.21 -11.78
CA ALA A 57 57.95 -47.78 -11.54
C ALA A 57 57.94 -47.12 -10.15
N SER A 58 58.69 -47.67 -9.21
CA SER A 58 58.85 -47.04 -7.90
C SER A 58 59.56 -45.71 -8.13
N ALA A 59 58.82 -44.60 -8.02
CA ALA A 59 59.30 -43.23 -8.16
C ALA A 59 60.67 -43.10 -7.48
N THR A 60 61.72 -42.94 -8.28
CA THR A 60 63.09 -42.88 -7.77
C THR A 60 63.44 -41.41 -7.58
N THR A 61 63.81 -41.06 -6.35
CA THR A 61 64.35 -39.75 -6.01
C THR A 61 65.85 -39.71 -6.31
N TYR A 62 66.30 -38.70 -7.06
CA TYR A 62 67.70 -38.41 -7.35
C TYR A 62 68.04 -37.01 -6.84
N TYR A 63 69.06 -36.89 -6.00
CA TYR A 63 69.55 -35.61 -5.50
C TYR A 63 70.62 -35.03 -6.42
N VAL A 64 70.48 -33.73 -6.74
CA VAL A 64 71.42 -32.95 -7.56
C VAL A 64 72.04 -31.86 -6.70
N ARG A 65 73.35 -31.62 -6.87
CA ARG A 65 74.11 -30.53 -6.24
C ARG A 65 75.08 -29.88 -7.23
N ALA A 66 75.22 -28.56 -7.17
CA ALA A 66 76.03 -27.79 -8.11
C ALA A 66 77.54 -28.14 -8.03
N ASP A 67 78.03 -28.44 -6.82
CA ASP A 67 79.39 -28.91 -6.54
C ASP A 67 79.58 -30.43 -6.67
N GLY A 68 78.49 -31.18 -6.86
CA GLY A 68 78.49 -32.64 -6.91
C GLY A 68 78.83 -33.35 -5.59
N THR A 69 78.92 -32.66 -4.45
CA THR A 69 79.28 -33.28 -3.16
C THR A 69 78.06 -33.84 -2.40
N VAL A 70 78.27 -34.86 -1.57
CA VAL A 70 77.20 -35.81 -1.20
C VAL A 70 76.64 -35.58 0.22
N THR A 71 75.33 -35.71 0.38
CA THR A 71 74.64 -35.91 1.68
C THR A 71 73.67 -37.10 1.70
N ALA A 72 73.25 -37.63 0.54
CA ALA A 72 72.41 -38.82 0.42
C ALA A 72 72.83 -39.68 -0.80
N ALA A 73 72.62 -40.99 -0.73
CA ALA A 73 73.06 -41.92 -1.77
C ALA A 73 72.03 -42.09 -2.90
N ASN A 74 72.38 -41.65 -4.11
CA ASN A 74 71.56 -41.88 -5.31
C ASN A 74 71.61 -43.33 -5.81
N LYS A 75 70.50 -43.76 -6.41
CA LYS A 75 70.38 -44.99 -7.19
C LYS A 75 71.02 -44.79 -8.57
N ALA A 76 71.66 -45.81 -9.12
CA ALA A 76 72.41 -45.70 -10.37
C ALA A 76 71.50 -45.44 -11.59
N SER A 77 71.93 -44.54 -12.47
CA SER A 77 71.28 -44.27 -13.77
C SER A 77 71.52 -45.42 -14.75
N ALA A 78 70.54 -45.72 -15.61
CA ALA A 78 70.52 -46.91 -16.46
C ALA A 78 71.60 -46.95 -17.57
N THR A 79 72.31 -45.85 -17.83
CA THR A 79 73.21 -45.69 -18.99
C THR A 79 74.62 -45.19 -18.64
N SER A 80 74.99 -45.07 -17.35
CA SER A 80 76.33 -44.62 -16.94
C SER A 80 76.94 -45.54 -15.87
N PRO A 81 78.04 -46.27 -16.17
CA PRO A 81 78.67 -47.17 -15.22
C PRO A 81 79.62 -46.42 -14.28
N ASN A 82 79.09 -45.77 -13.24
CA ASN A 82 79.89 -45.28 -12.12
C ASN A 82 79.13 -45.26 -10.78
N ALA A 83 79.89 -45.52 -9.71
CA ALA A 83 79.58 -45.51 -8.27
C ALA A 83 78.12 -45.28 -7.80
N VAL A 84 77.58 -46.28 -7.09
CA VAL A 84 76.53 -46.03 -6.08
C VAL A 84 77.14 -45.16 -4.98
N GLY A 85 76.57 -43.98 -4.72
CA GLY A 85 76.96 -43.14 -3.57
C GLY A 85 77.27 -41.67 -3.83
N THR A 86 77.04 -41.11 -5.02
CA THR A 86 77.22 -39.66 -5.28
C THR A 86 75.93 -38.96 -5.75
N SER A 87 75.75 -37.71 -5.31
CA SER A 87 74.82 -36.75 -5.90
C SER A 87 75.11 -36.53 -7.39
N LEU A 88 74.08 -36.19 -8.17
CA LEU A 88 74.27 -35.78 -9.56
C LEU A 88 74.73 -34.33 -9.64
N ASN A 89 75.44 -33.96 -10.71
CA ASN A 89 75.61 -32.58 -11.16
C ASN A 89 74.80 -32.31 -12.44
N MET A 90 74.74 -31.06 -12.91
CA MET A 90 73.89 -30.67 -14.06
C MET A 90 74.29 -31.39 -15.36
N ALA A 91 75.59 -31.50 -15.65
CA ALA A 91 76.11 -32.27 -16.78
C ALA A 91 75.69 -33.75 -16.76
N GLN A 92 75.63 -34.39 -15.57
CA GLN A 92 75.13 -35.76 -15.42
C GLN A 92 73.60 -35.85 -15.58
N VAL A 93 72.83 -34.90 -15.05
CA VAL A 93 71.37 -34.81 -15.26
C VAL A 93 71.05 -34.73 -16.75
N LYS A 94 71.78 -33.90 -17.50
CA LYS A 94 71.65 -33.71 -18.95
C LYS A 94 71.92 -34.97 -19.79
N LEU A 95 72.68 -35.93 -19.26
CA LEU A 95 73.02 -37.20 -19.92
C LEU A 95 72.24 -38.41 -19.37
N ALA A 96 71.39 -38.20 -18.36
CA ALA A 96 70.61 -39.27 -17.75
C ALA A 96 69.40 -39.71 -18.61
N THR A 97 68.65 -40.70 -18.14
CA THR A 97 67.33 -41.02 -18.65
C THR A 97 66.47 -41.48 -17.47
N PHE A 98 65.66 -40.56 -16.95
CA PHE A 98 64.75 -40.81 -15.84
C PHE A 98 63.46 -41.47 -16.35
N LEU A 99 62.83 -42.27 -15.50
CA LEU A 99 61.59 -42.98 -15.79
C LEU A 99 60.37 -42.14 -15.39
N ALA A 100 59.20 -42.48 -15.93
CA ALA A 100 57.94 -41.86 -15.54
C ALA A 100 57.71 -42.00 -14.01
N SER A 101 57.21 -40.92 -13.39
CA SER A 101 57.10 -40.75 -11.93
C SER A 101 58.42 -40.54 -11.15
N ASP A 102 59.60 -40.50 -11.76
CA ASP A 102 60.85 -40.18 -11.04
C ASP A 102 60.90 -38.71 -10.58
N GLN A 103 61.65 -38.45 -9.49
CA GLN A 103 61.84 -37.12 -8.92
C GLN A 103 63.33 -36.73 -8.90
N ILE A 104 63.66 -35.53 -9.38
CA ILE A 104 65.01 -34.99 -9.46
C ILE A 104 65.04 -33.74 -8.58
N LEU A 105 65.67 -33.84 -7.40
CA LEU A 105 65.66 -32.80 -6.37
C LEU A 105 66.97 -32.01 -6.36
N PHE A 106 66.90 -30.73 -6.75
CA PHE A 106 68.02 -29.80 -6.77
C PHE A 106 68.19 -29.15 -5.38
N SER A 107 69.37 -29.31 -4.80
CA SER A 107 69.74 -28.68 -3.52
C SER A 107 70.43 -27.33 -3.74
N SER A 108 70.29 -26.40 -2.80
CA SER A 108 71.08 -25.14 -2.79
C SER A 108 72.44 -25.31 -2.09
N GLN A 109 72.66 -26.40 -1.36
CA GLN A 109 73.96 -26.75 -0.82
C GLN A 109 74.95 -26.99 -1.97
N GLY A 110 76.10 -26.31 -1.97
CA GLY A 110 77.05 -26.33 -3.08
C GLY A 110 76.93 -25.15 -4.06
N GLY A 111 75.94 -24.26 -3.89
CA GLY A 111 75.85 -22.98 -4.61
C GLY A 111 75.00 -23.02 -5.89
N ASN A 112 75.18 -22.01 -6.75
CA ASN A 112 74.37 -21.81 -7.94
C ASN A 112 74.75 -22.76 -9.08
N TYR A 113 73.76 -23.25 -9.83
CA TYR A 113 73.98 -24.07 -11.02
C TYR A 113 74.32 -23.18 -12.22
N THR A 114 75.56 -23.22 -12.67
CA THR A 114 76.09 -22.40 -13.77
C THR A 114 75.93 -23.03 -15.16
N GLU A 115 75.12 -24.09 -15.27
CA GLU A 115 74.83 -24.83 -16.50
C GLU A 115 73.32 -24.87 -16.79
N VAL A 116 72.97 -24.99 -18.08
CA VAL A 116 71.58 -25.09 -18.56
C VAL A 116 70.91 -26.38 -18.11
N LEU A 117 69.75 -26.28 -17.46
CA LEU A 117 68.88 -27.44 -17.22
C LEU A 117 68.19 -27.85 -18.53
N THR A 118 68.84 -28.75 -19.28
CA THR A 118 68.25 -29.40 -20.47
C THR A 118 67.51 -30.66 -20.03
N ILE A 119 66.19 -30.72 -20.19
CA ILE A 119 65.38 -31.86 -19.73
C ILE A 119 65.68 -33.12 -20.56
N PRO A 120 66.18 -34.23 -19.98
CA PRO A 120 66.61 -35.40 -20.75
C PRO A 120 65.45 -36.31 -21.20
N SER A 121 64.48 -36.56 -20.32
CA SER A 121 63.32 -37.43 -20.55
C SER A 121 62.05 -36.82 -19.96
N GLY A 122 60.90 -37.34 -20.40
CA GLY A 122 59.56 -36.96 -19.93
C GLY A 122 58.72 -38.18 -19.58
N GLY A 123 57.62 -37.96 -18.85
CA GLY A 123 56.75 -39.01 -18.33
C GLY A 123 55.80 -39.63 -19.36
N SER A 124 55.06 -40.67 -18.94
CA SER A 124 54.14 -41.42 -19.80
C SER A 124 52.73 -40.83 -19.97
N GLY A 125 52.33 -39.92 -19.09
CA GLY A 125 50.97 -39.37 -19.02
C GLY A 125 50.70 -38.66 -17.69
N VAL A 126 49.47 -38.20 -17.50
CA VAL A 126 49.03 -37.52 -16.26
C VAL A 126 49.15 -38.43 -15.04
N ASN A 127 49.63 -37.89 -13.91
CA ASN A 127 50.04 -38.61 -12.69
C ASN A 127 51.26 -39.56 -12.87
N THR A 128 51.96 -39.45 -13.99
CA THR A 128 53.24 -40.16 -14.24
C THR A 128 54.32 -39.23 -14.81
N GLU A 129 54.17 -37.93 -14.55
CA GLU A 129 55.12 -36.89 -14.90
C GLU A 129 56.48 -37.13 -14.25
N ILE A 130 57.54 -36.60 -14.85
CA ILE A 130 58.87 -36.53 -14.23
C ILE A 130 59.01 -35.16 -13.56
N THR A 131 59.31 -35.14 -12.26
CA THR A 131 59.33 -33.92 -11.46
C THR A 131 60.76 -33.45 -11.21
N TYR A 132 61.09 -32.25 -11.68
CA TYR A 132 62.36 -31.57 -11.44
C TYR A 132 62.11 -30.47 -10.40
N ALA A 133 62.37 -30.76 -9.14
CA ALA A 133 61.97 -29.93 -8.00
C ALA A 133 63.15 -29.46 -7.15
N ASN A 134 62.92 -28.53 -6.23
CA ASN A 134 63.86 -28.25 -5.15
C ASN A 134 63.90 -29.39 -4.11
N VAL A 135 65.00 -29.49 -3.35
CA VAL A 135 64.96 -30.15 -2.04
C VAL A 135 64.01 -29.33 -1.14
N PRO A 136 63.07 -29.96 -0.40
CA PRO A 136 62.15 -29.22 0.46
C PRO A 136 62.87 -28.30 1.44
N THR A 137 62.36 -27.08 1.60
CA THR A 137 62.94 -25.94 2.34
C THR A 137 64.19 -25.28 1.72
N GLU A 138 64.73 -25.78 0.61
CA GLU A 138 65.85 -25.16 -0.10
C GLU A 138 65.38 -24.39 -1.35
N THR A 139 66.15 -23.36 -1.75
CA THR A 139 65.88 -22.54 -2.94
C THR A 139 67.06 -22.62 -3.91
N PRO A 140 67.16 -23.68 -4.74
CA PRO A 140 68.23 -23.83 -5.72
C PRO A 140 68.12 -22.77 -6.83
N ILE A 141 69.24 -22.12 -7.15
CA ILE A 141 69.32 -21.07 -8.18
C ILE A 141 70.11 -21.59 -9.38
N ILE A 142 69.46 -21.67 -10.54
CA ILE A 142 70.12 -21.79 -11.84
C ILE A 142 70.53 -20.38 -12.26
N ALA A 143 71.83 -20.14 -12.51
CA ALA A 143 72.36 -18.82 -12.82
C ALA A 143 73.44 -18.88 -13.90
N ILE A 144 73.12 -18.41 -15.10
CA ILE A 144 74.04 -18.36 -16.25
C ILE A 144 74.14 -16.95 -16.83
N THR A 145 75.22 -16.70 -17.56
CA THR A 145 75.53 -15.40 -18.17
C THR A 145 75.12 -15.29 -19.64
N THR A 146 74.83 -16.40 -20.33
CA THR A 146 74.36 -16.46 -21.73
C THR A 146 73.51 -17.70 -21.98
N GLY A 147 72.48 -17.60 -22.84
CA GLY A 147 71.70 -18.74 -23.33
C GLY A 147 70.33 -18.94 -22.67
N TYR A 148 69.97 -20.22 -22.44
CA TYR A 148 68.72 -20.65 -21.79
C TYR A 148 69.00 -21.11 -20.36
N LEU A 149 68.25 -20.68 -19.34
CA LEU A 149 68.40 -21.23 -17.98
C LEU A 149 67.79 -22.64 -17.92
N ILE A 150 66.62 -22.83 -18.52
CA ILE A 150 65.91 -24.12 -18.63
C ILE A 150 65.44 -24.35 -20.08
N ASP A 151 65.63 -25.56 -20.58
CA ASP A 151 65.21 -26.00 -21.91
C ASP A 151 64.37 -27.28 -21.79
N THR A 152 63.07 -27.21 -22.07
CA THR A 152 62.16 -28.37 -21.99
C THR A 152 62.44 -29.44 -23.06
N ASN A 153 63.31 -29.16 -24.04
CA ASN A 153 63.91 -30.14 -24.93
C ASN A 153 62.91 -31.06 -25.67
N SER A 154 61.72 -30.52 -25.97
CA SER A 154 60.58 -31.24 -26.56
C SER A 154 60.15 -32.49 -25.78
N LYS A 155 60.15 -32.40 -24.44
CA LYS A 155 59.64 -33.44 -23.53
C LYS A 155 58.23 -33.10 -23.06
N SER A 156 57.45 -34.13 -22.80
CA SER A 156 56.05 -34.07 -22.34
C SER A 156 55.90 -34.75 -20.98
N ASN A 157 54.82 -34.46 -20.25
CA ASN A 157 54.55 -34.97 -18.90
C ASN A 157 55.73 -34.67 -17.96
N ILE A 158 55.97 -33.39 -17.71
CA ILE A 158 57.04 -32.91 -16.81
C ILE A 158 56.51 -31.83 -15.87
N ILE A 159 57.01 -31.84 -14.64
CA ILE A 159 56.74 -30.81 -13.63
C ILE A 159 58.09 -30.17 -13.25
N ILE A 160 58.12 -28.85 -13.19
CA ILE A 160 59.24 -28.05 -12.67
C ILE A 160 58.71 -27.31 -11.44
N ASP A 161 59.24 -27.60 -10.25
CA ASP A 161 58.66 -27.16 -8.97
C ASP A 161 59.69 -26.47 -8.05
N GLY A 162 59.38 -25.29 -7.52
CA GLY A 162 60.20 -24.61 -6.50
C GLY A 162 61.63 -24.22 -6.92
N LEU A 163 61.95 -24.24 -8.22
CA LEU A 163 63.25 -23.81 -8.75
C LEU A 163 63.28 -22.29 -8.98
N THR A 164 64.47 -21.70 -8.85
CA THR A 164 64.74 -20.29 -9.20
C THR A 164 65.70 -20.20 -10.38
N ALA A 165 65.40 -19.34 -11.35
CA ALA A 165 66.20 -19.12 -12.56
C ALA A 165 66.60 -17.62 -12.69
N ASN A 166 67.86 -17.29 -12.44
CA ASN A 166 68.35 -15.90 -12.45
C ASN A 166 69.36 -15.66 -13.56
N TYR A 167 69.07 -14.76 -14.51
CA TYR A 167 70.04 -14.32 -15.50
C TYR A 167 71.04 -13.32 -14.88
N THR A 168 72.33 -13.63 -14.93
CA THR A 168 73.41 -12.80 -14.34
C THR A 168 74.35 -12.21 -15.39
N GLY A 169 73.97 -12.26 -16.66
CA GLY A 169 74.74 -11.68 -17.77
C GLY A 169 74.43 -10.19 -17.99
N SER A 170 75.19 -9.57 -18.90
CA SER A 170 75.21 -8.12 -19.11
C SER A 170 74.86 -7.67 -20.54
N SER A 171 74.30 -8.55 -21.39
CA SER A 171 74.08 -8.21 -22.81
C SER A 171 72.90 -8.88 -23.51
N ALA A 172 72.44 -8.19 -24.55
CA ALA A 172 71.64 -8.65 -25.71
C ALA A 172 70.26 -9.30 -25.50
N SER A 173 69.33 -8.79 -26.32
CA SER A 173 67.89 -9.02 -26.43
C SER A 173 67.37 -10.43 -26.74
N THR A 174 68.21 -11.46 -26.81
CA THR A 174 67.82 -12.81 -27.26
C THR A 174 67.88 -13.90 -26.18
N ASN A 175 68.40 -13.59 -24.99
CA ASN A 175 68.38 -14.52 -23.86
C ASN A 175 66.93 -14.80 -23.40
N ILE A 176 66.68 -16.03 -22.97
CA ILE A 176 65.37 -16.56 -22.60
C ILE A 176 65.57 -17.40 -21.34
N GLY A 177 64.91 -17.08 -20.23
CA GLY A 177 65.04 -17.86 -19.00
C GLY A 177 64.59 -19.32 -19.22
N VAL A 178 63.33 -19.52 -19.60
CA VAL A 178 62.77 -20.82 -19.91
C VAL A 178 62.31 -20.89 -21.37
N THR A 179 62.86 -21.83 -22.15
CA THR A 179 62.37 -22.13 -23.49
C THR A 179 61.47 -23.37 -23.47
N ILE A 180 60.20 -23.20 -23.82
CA ILE A 180 59.21 -24.27 -23.87
C ILE A 180 59.10 -24.76 -25.33
N LYS A 181 59.78 -25.87 -25.62
CA LYS A 181 59.76 -26.58 -26.91
C LYS A 181 58.61 -27.61 -26.97
N ALA A 182 58.39 -28.18 -28.16
CA ALA A 182 57.16 -28.87 -28.51
C ALA A 182 56.90 -30.11 -27.64
N GLY A 183 55.84 -30.04 -26.84
CA GLY A 183 55.47 -31.07 -25.86
C GLY A 183 54.11 -30.77 -25.25
N SER A 184 53.62 -31.69 -24.40
CA SER A 184 52.30 -31.60 -23.77
C SER A 184 52.37 -31.98 -22.29
N ASN A 185 51.42 -31.49 -21.48
CA ASN A 185 51.43 -31.67 -20.02
C ASN A 185 52.77 -31.20 -19.40
N ILE A 186 53.02 -29.88 -19.49
CA ILE A 186 54.20 -29.22 -18.93
C ILE A 186 53.73 -28.27 -17.84
N GLN A 187 54.18 -28.49 -16.61
CA GLN A 187 53.71 -27.74 -15.44
C GLN A 187 54.87 -27.01 -14.75
N PHE A 188 54.73 -25.72 -14.52
CA PHE A 188 55.62 -24.89 -13.70
C PHE A 188 54.90 -24.54 -12.39
N LYS A 189 55.49 -24.89 -11.26
CA LYS A 189 54.93 -24.72 -9.91
C LYS A 189 55.91 -24.02 -9.01
N ASN A 190 55.44 -23.08 -8.18
CA ASN A 190 56.27 -22.34 -7.21
C ASN A 190 57.55 -21.72 -7.83
N PHE A 191 57.52 -21.43 -9.14
CA PHE A 191 58.71 -21.18 -9.95
C PHE A 191 59.02 -19.68 -10.01
N THR A 192 60.27 -19.32 -9.75
CA THR A 192 60.72 -17.92 -9.81
C THR A 192 61.74 -17.75 -10.93
N SER A 193 61.60 -16.68 -11.72
CA SER A 193 62.58 -16.33 -12.74
C SER A 193 62.82 -14.82 -12.77
N ASP A 194 64.09 -14.42 -12.77
CA ASP A 194 64.53 -13.02 -12.82
C ASP A 194 65.52 -12.83 -13.97
N MET A 195 65.22 -11.90 -14.88
CA MET A 195 66.04 -11.69 -16.08
C MET A 195 66.96 -10.46 -16.01
N GLY A 196 67.09 -9.80 -14.86
CA GLY A 196 68.03 -8.69 -14.65
C GLY A 196 67.87 -7.47 -15.57
N GLY A 197 66.75 -7.36 -16.30
CA GLY A 197 66.47 -6.34 -17.31
C GLY A 197 66.68 -6.79 -18.77
N TYR A 198 66.99 -8.07 -19.04
CA TYR A 198 67.44 -8.56 -20.34
C TYR A 198 66.70 -9.81 -20.83
N GLY A 199 66.04 -9.72 -21.99
CA GLY A 199 65.37 -10.86 -22.63
C GLY A 199 63.99 -11.22 -22.06
N TYR A 200 63.53 -12.44 -22.36
CA TYR A 200 62.25 -12.99 -21.90
C TYR A 200 62.46 -13.89 -20.68
N ASN A 201 61.53 -13.86 -19.72
CA ASN A 201 61.54 -14.85 -18.63
C ASN A 201 61.14 -16.23 -19.15
N MET A 202 60.09 -16.30 -19.97
CA MET A 202 59.58 -17.56 -20.54
C MET A 202 59.12 -17.35 -21.98
N TRP A 203 59.50 -18.25 -22.89
CA TRP A 203 59.23 -18.12 -24.32
C TRP A 203 58.92 -19.44 -25.00
N SER A 204 57.99 -19.40 -25.96
CA SER A 204 57.70 -20.49 -26.89
C SER A 204 57.19 -19.94 -28.22
N ASN A 205 57.58 -20.58 -29.32
CA ASN A 205 57.08 -20.33 -30.69
C ASN A 205 56.54 -21.61 -31.37
N VAL A 206 56.31 -22.66 -30.59
CA VAL A 206 55.83 -23.98 -31.05
C VAL A 206 54.40 -24.21 -30.59
N VAL A 207 53.71 -25.17 -31.20
CA VAL A 207 52.40 -25.63 -30.70
C VAL A 207 52.56 -26.19 -29.28
N LEU A 208 51.77 -25.67 -28.35
CA LEU A 208 51.68 -26.12 -26.97
C LEU A 208 50.32 -26.75 -26.67
N SER A 209 50.30 -27.72 -25.76
CA SER A 209 49.07 -28.35 -25.28
C SER A 209 49.19 -28.71 -23.79
N ASP A 210 48.16 -28.45 -23.00
CA ASP A 210 48.13 -28.72 -21.55
C ASP A 210 49.34 -28.12 -20.80
N ILE A 211 49.43 -26.79 -20.76
CA ILE A 211 50.52 -26.06 -20.09
C ILE A 211 49.98 -25.37 -18.84
N VAL A 212 50.60 -25.63 -17.69
CA VAL A 212 50.19 -25.05 -16.40
C VAL A 212 51.31 -24.18 -15.83
N PHE A 213 50.95 -22.97 -15.42
CA PHE A 213 51.77 -22.10 -14.58
C PHE A 213 50.99 -21.86 -13.28
N ASP A 214 51.46 -22.37 -12.15
CA ASP A 214 50.84 -22.16 -10.84
C ASP A 214 51.87 -21.60 -9.83
N HIS A 215 51.53 -20.51 -9.14
CA HIS A 215 52.43 -19.79 -8.23
C HIS A 215 53.78 -19.41 -8.89
N VAL A 216 53.71 -18.83 -10.10
CA VAL A 216 54.90 -18.47 -10.91
C VAL A 216 55.18 -16.97 -10.84
N THR A 217 56.42 -16.58 -10.52
CA THR A 217 56.86 -15.17 -10.41
C THR A 217 57.94 -14.84 -11.44
N LEU A 218 57.68 -13.88 -12.33
CA LEU A 218 58.54 -13.48 -13.44
C LEU A 218 58.93 -11.99 -13.35
N THR A 219 60.17 -11.70 -12.94
CA THR A 219 60.67 -10.33 -12.65
C THR A 219 61.74 -9.84 -13.63
N ASN A 220 61.95 -8.52 -13.66
CA ASN A 220 63.03 -7.83 -14.40
C ASN A 220 63.17 -8.27 -15.87
N CYS A 221 62.06 -8.26 -16.60
CA CYS A 221 61.98 -8.56 -18.03
C CYS A 221 62.63 -7.45 -18.88
N ARG A 222 62.89 -7.70 -20.18
CA ARG A 222 63.57 -6.73 -21.07
C ARG A 222 62.98 -5.31 -21.03
N ALA A 223 63.79 -4.34 -20.63
CA ALA A 223 63.46 -2.93 -20.80
C ALA A 223 63.22 -2.58 -22.29
N GLY A 224 62.10 -1.94 -22.59
CA GLY A 224 61.73 -1.57 -23.97
C GLY A 224 61.11 -2.69 -24.82
N SER A 225 60.72 -3.84 -24.23
CA SER A 225 59.72 -4.72 -24.83
C SER A 225 58.78 -5.25 -23.75
N LEU A 226 57.50 -4.93 -23.88
CA LEU A 226 56.44 -5.20 -22.90
C LEU A 226 56.05 -6.68 -22.87
N LEU A 227 56.98 -7.61 -22.62
CA LEU A 227 56.72 -9.05 -22.55
C LEU A 227 57.68 -9.78 -21.59
N CYS A 228 57.13 -10.44 -20.57
CA CYS A 228 57.85 -11.39 -19.70
C CYS A 228 57.65 -12.83 -20.14
N LEU A 229 56.42 -13.16 -20.51
CA LEU A 229 55.97 -14.46 -21.00
C LEU A 229 55.37 -14.27 -22.40
N LEU A 230 55.91 -14.99 -23.39
CA LEU A 230 55.44 -14.95 -24.77
C LEU A 230 55.22 -16.39 -25.29
N LEU A 231 53.96 -16.73 -25.54
CA LEU A 231 53.53 -18.03 -26.06
C LEU A 231 52.98 -17.84 -27.49
N SER A 232 53.88 -17.79 -28.47
CA SER A 232 53.59 -17.44 -29.87
C SER A 232 53.36 -18.63 -30.82
N GLY A 233 53.13 -19.83 -30.26
CA GLY A 233 52.73 -21.02 -31.03
C GLY A 233 51.51 -20.82 -31.94
N SER A 234 51.38 -21.65 -32.97
CA SER A 234 50.33 -21.52 -33.99
C SER A 234 48.97 -22.15 -33.63
N SER A 235 48.90 -22.92 -32.54
CA SER A 235 47.65 -23.54 -32.06
C SER A 235 47.79 -23.97 -30.59
N ASN A 236 47.96 -22.99 -29.70
CA ASN A 236 48.18 -23.26 -28.28
C ASN A 236 46.87 -23.72 -27.62
N SER A 237 46.90 -24.77 -26.83
CA SER A 237 45.71 -25.37 -26.21
C SER A 237 45.92 -25.63 -24.72
N ASN A 238 44.84 -25.45 -23.95
CA ASN A 238 44.77 -25.66 -22.51
C ASN A 238 45.92 -24.97 -21.75
N VAL A 239 46.13 -23.68 -22.04
CA VAL A 239 47.10 -22.85 -21.30
C VAL A 239 46.45 -22.32 -20.03
N THR A 240 46.92 -22.76 -18.86
CA THR A 240 46.42 -22.36 -17.55
C THR A 240 47.47 -21.55 -16.79
N MET A 241 47.08 -20.36 -16.31
CA MET A 241 47.87 -19.51 -15.45
C MET A 241 47.09 -19.26 -14.16
N GLN A 242 47.63 -19.68 -13.02
CA GLN A 242 47.04 -19.49 -11.71
C GLN A 242 48.07 -18.87 -10.75
N ASN A 243 47.66 -17.89 -9.95
CA ASN A 243 48.52 -17.26 -8.94
C ASN A 243 49.84 -16.71 -9.55
N VAL A 244 49.82 -16.27 -10.81
CA VAL A 244 51.00 -15.79 -11.54
C VAL A 244 51.26 -14.31 -11.25
N ILE A 245 52.53 -13.94 -11.09
CA ILE A 245 53.00 -12.56 -10.95
C ILE A 245 53.98 -12.28 -12.09
N ALA A 246 53.69 -11.31 -12.96
CA ALA A 246 54.58 -10.91 -14.05
C ALA A 246 54.39 -9.42 -14.40
N THR A 247 55.25 -8.84 -15.23
CA THR A 247 54.96 -7.53 -15.83
C THR A 247 53.91 -7.67 -16.93
N ASN A 248 54.28 -8.19 -18.11
CA ASN A 248 53.38 -8.30 -19.26
C ASN A 248 53.36 -9.75 -19.79
N ILE A 249 52.23 -10.18 -20.35
CA ILE A 249 52.11 -11.51 -20.97
C ILE A 249 51.46 -11.42 -22.36
N SER A 250 51.87 -12.29 -23.28
CA SER A 250 51.18 -12.48 -24.56
C SER A 250 51.02 -13.96 -24.90
N ILE A 251 49.79 -14.31 -25.29
CA ILE A 251 49.41 -15.64 -25.77
C ILE A 251 48.82 -15.50 -27.17
N SER A 252 49.37 -16.22 -28.16
CA SER A 252 48.85 -16.22 -29.53
C SER A 252 48.18 -17.54 -29.87
N ASN A 253 47.20 -17.49 -30.79
CA ASN A 253 46.50 -18.63 -31.37
C ASN A 253 46.00 -19.64 -30.32
N ALA A 254 45.39 -19.12 -29.26
CA ALA A 254 44.97 -19.86 -28.08
C ALA A 254 43.59 -20.50 -28.28
N VAL A 255 43.55 -21.79 -28.61
CA VAL A 255 42.33 -22.61 -28.74
C VAL A 255 41.53 -22.62 -27.43
N THR A 256 42.23 -22.59 -26.30
CA THR A 256 41.70 -22.42 -24.93
C THR A 256 42.80 -21.82 -24.03
N ALA A 257 42.45 -20.83 -23.20
CA ALA A 257 43.37 -20.30 -22.18
C ALA A 257 42.61 -19.75 -20.96
N SER A 258 43.14 -19.95 -19.76
CA SER A 258 42.60 -19.42 -18.51
C SER A 258 43.68 -18.76 -17.67
N ILE A 259 43.43 -17.52 -17.22
CA ILE A 259 44.27 -16.73 -16.33
C ILE A 259 43.45 -16.41 -15.09
N THR A 260 43.88 -16.86 -13.92
CA THR A 260 43.11 -16.79 -12.66
C THR A 260 43.97 -16.35 -11.47
N ASN A 261 43.43 -15.53 -10.57
CA ASN A 261 44.09 -15.08 -9.33
C ASN A 261 45.48 -14.44 -9.56
N SER A 262 45.72 -13.86 -10.73
CA SER A 262 47.06 -13.46 -11.19
C SER A 262 47.20 -11.94 -11.24
N THR A 263 48.40 -11.43 -10.95
CA THR A 263 48.69 -9.99 -10.84
C THR A 263 49.71 -9.55 -11.88
N PHE A 264 49.39 -8.49 -12.62
CA PHE A 264 50.25 -7.98 -13.69
C PHE A 264 50.55 -6.50 -13.47
N THR A 265 51.83 -6.11 -13.58
CA THR A 265 52.24 -4.69 -13.53
C THR A 265 52.28 -4.03 -14.93
N GLY A 266 51.99 -4.82 -15.96
CA GLY A 266 51.81 -4.46 -17.35
C GLY A 266 50.54 -5.09 -17.93
N ALA A 267 50.46 -5.17 -19.26
CA ALA A 267 49.26 -5.60 -19.97
C ALA A 267 49.17 -7.12 -20.19
N ILE A 268 47.93 -7.60 -20.31
CA ILE A 268 47.60 -8.95 -20.80
C ILE A 268 47.21 -8.86 -22.28
N THR A 269 47.87 -9.62 -23.14
CA THR A 269 47.56 -9.69 -24.58
C THR A 269 47.16 -11.10 -25.01
N VAL A 270 46.02 -11.26 -25.67
CA VAL A 270 45.60 -12.54 -26.29
C VAL A 270 45.25 -12.31 -27.77
N THR A 271 46.04 -12.88 -28.67
CA THR A 271 45.92 -12.67 -30.12
C THR A 271 45.49 -13.95 -30.83
N THR A 272 44.23 -13.98 -31.28
CA THR A 272 43.48 -15.12 -31.82
C THR A 272 43.19 -16.20 -30.79
N GLY A 273 41.90 -16.54 -30.60
CA GLY A 273 41.54 -17.64 -29.70
C GLY A 273 40.07 -17.95 -29.51
N SER A 274 39.81 -18.89 -28.60
CA SER A 274 38.49 -19.35 -28.18
C SER A 274 38.53 -19.73 -26.69
N ASN A 275 37.38 -19.66 -26.02
CA ASN A 275 37.17 -19.93 -24.60
C ASN A 275 38.26 -19.31 -23.70
N ILE A 276 38.54 -18.02 -23.92
CA ILE A 276 39.53 -17.27 -23.14
C ILE A 276 38.90 -16.80 -21.84
N SER A 277 39.48 -17.17 -20.70
CA SER A 277 39.03 -16.75 -19.37
C SER A 277 40.09 -15.91 -18.66
N ILE A 278 39.71 -14.74 -18.17
CA ILE A 278 40.54 -13.84 -17.36
C ILE A 278 39.74 -13.51 -16.11
N THR A 279 40.11 -14.07 -14.95
CA THR A 279 39.28 -14.02 -13.73
C THR A 279 40.09 -13.68 -12.49
N ASN A 280 39.54 -12.85 -11.59
CA ASN A 280 40.20 -12.45 -10.34
C ASN A 280 41.60 -11.84 -10.59
N ILE A 281 41.67 -10.73 -11.33
CA ILE A 281 42.92 -10.02 -11.65
C ILE A 281 43.00 -8.77 -10.77
N PRO A 282 43.82 -8.74 -9.69
CA PRO A 282 43.82 -7.62 -8.75
C PRO A 282 44.40 -6.31 -9.34
N SER A 283 45.23 -6.43 -10.39
CA SER A 283 45.77 -5.31 -11.15
C SER A 283 46.32 -5.79 -12.51
N THR A 284 46.15 -4.97 -13.55
CA THR A 284 46.85 -5.04 -14.84
C THR A 284 46.88 -3.64 -15.49
N ALA A 285 47.88 -3.36 -16.33
CA ALA A 285 48.00 -2.09 -17.06
C ALA A 285 47.20 -2.03 -18.37
N GLY A 286 46.23 -2.93 -18.54
CA GLY A 286 45.36 -3.02 -19.72
C GLY A 286 45.19 -4.46 -20.22
N MET A 287 44.10 -4.70 -20.94
CA MET A 287 43.80 -6.01 -21.52
C MET A 287 43.49 -5.85 -23.01
N SER A 288 44.25 -6.53 -23.87
CA SER A 288 44.06 -6.50 -25.32
C SER A 288 43.75 -7.89 -25.84
N LEU A 289 42.51 -8.10 -26.27
CA LEU A 289 42.02 -9.34 -26.86
C LEU A 289 41.77 -9.10 -28.35
N SER A 290 42.10 -10.06 -29.23
CA SER A 290 41.86 -9.91 -30.66
C SER A 290 41.49 -11.24 -31.33
N ASN A 291 40.55 -11.24 -32.28
CA ASN A 291 40.02 -12.43 -32.96
C ASN A 291 39.54 -13.53 -31.98
N ILE A 292 38.66 -13.17 -31.03
CA ILE A 292 38.21 -14.07 -29.96
C ILE A 292 36.79 -14.63 -30.21
N THR A 293 36.67 -15.95 -30.31
CA THR A 293 35.41 -16.65 -30.62
C THR A 293 34.46 -16.77 -29.42
N THR A 294 35.03 -16.79 -28.22
CA THR A 294 34.35 -16.88 -26.92
C THR A 294 35.32 -16.34 -25.86
N GLY A 295 34.88 -15.41 -25.03
CA GLY A 295 35.76 -14.74 -24.07
C GLY A 295 35.05 -14.30 -22.80
N THR A 296 35.72 -14.33 -21.66
CA THR A 296 35.22 -13.86 -20.38
C THR A 296 36.31 -13.13 -19.60
N ILE A 297 36.01 -11.90 -19.19
CA ILE A 297 36.78 -11.10 -18.23
C ILE A 297 35.87 -10.89 -17.01
N ASN A 298 36.29 -11.31 -15.82
CA ASN A 298 35.46 -11.24 -14.62
C ASN A 298 36.28 -10.88 -13.36
N ASN A 299 35.80 -9.94 -12.55
CA ASN A 299 36.47 -9.53 -11.31
C ASN A 299 37.93 -9.11 -11.56
N ALA A 300 38.12 -8.13 -12.44
CA ALA A 300 39.43 -7.69 -12.90
C ALA A 300 39.58 -6.17 -12.78
N THR A 301 40.64 -5.71 -12.13
CA THR A 301 40.99 -4.30 -11.97
C THR A 301 42.01 -3.92 -13.03
N SER A 302 41.75 -2.86 -13.80
CA SER A 302 42.65 -2.40 -14.86
C SER A 302 43.00 -0.93 -14.71
N THR A 303 44.26 -0.56 -14.91
CA THR A 303 44.73 0.84 -14.97
C THR A 303 44.93 1.35 -16.40
N GLY A 304 44.86 0.46 -17.39
CA GLY A 304 44.72 0.77 -18.82
C GLY A 304 43.40 0.24 -19.38
N ALA A 305 43.05 0.59 -20.61
CA ALA A 305 41.79 0.19 -21.23
C ALA A 305 41.66 -1.34 -21.40
N ILE A 306 40.40 -1.80 -21.51
CA ILE A 306 40.06 -3.17 -21.92
C ILE A 306 39.58 -3.11 -23.38
N THR A 307 40.36 -3.65 -24.30
CA THR A 307 40.11 -3.59 -25.75
C THR A 307 39.88 -4.99 -26.32
N VAL A 308 38.79 -5.17 -27.08
CA VAL A 308 38.48 -6.41 -27.81
C VAL A 308 38.32 -6.08 -29.30
N THR A 309 39.30 -6.48 -30.09
CA THR A 309 39.36 -6.24 -31.55
C THR A 309 38.97 -7.50 -32.31
N THR A 310 37.73 -7.53 -32.76
CA THR A 310 36.96 -8.63 -33.38
C THR A 310 36.68 -9.82 -32.47
N GLY A 311 35.43 -10.26 -32.45
CA GLY A 311 35.03 -11.44 -31.70
C GLY A 311 33.54 -11.73 -31.63
N SER A 312 33.20 -12.73 -30.80
CA SER A 312 31.83 -13.14 -30.49
C SER A 312 31.78 -13.70 -29.06
N ASN A 313 30.59 -13.74 -28.46
CA ASN A 313 30.34 -14.27 -27.11
C ASN A 313 31.32 -13.71 -26.06
N ILE A 314 31.47 -12.38 -26.04
CA ILE A 314 32.39 -11.67 -25.14
C ILE A 314 31.66 -11.20 -23.88
N SER A 315 32.05 -11.69 -22.71
CA SER A 315 31.52 -11.29 -21.40
C SER A 315 32.55 -10.47 -20.61
N ILE A 316 32.20 -9.26 -20.18
CA ILE A 316 33.05 -8.40 -19.34
C ILE A 316 32.24 -8.02 -18.10
N THR A 317 32.60 -8.55 -16.93
CA THR A 317 31.75 -8.49 -15.74
C THR A 317 32.51 -8.12 -14.46
N ASN A 318 31.86 -7.36 -13.58
CA ASN A 318 32.37 -7.01 -12.24
C ASN A 318 33.77 -6.38 -12.31
N ILE A 319 33.90 -5.25 -13.03
CA ILE A 319 35.15 -4.53 -13.22
C ILE A 319 35.14 -3.32 -12.28
N PRO A 320 35.79 -3.36 -11.11
CA PRO A 320 35.68 -2.32 -10.08
C PRO A 320 36.39 -1.01 -10.46
N SER A 321 37.35 -1.07 -11.38
CA SER A 321 37.84 0.10 -12.10
C SER A 321 38.48 -0.29 -13.43
N THR A 322 38.18 0.47 -14.48
CA THR A 322 38.96 0.58 -15.73
C THR A 322 38.95 2.06 -16.15
N PRO A 323 39.90 2.56 -16.96
CA PRO A 323 39.69 3.82 -17.67
C PRO A 323 38.50 3.68 -18.64
N ALA A 324 38.59 2.71 -19.55
CA ALA A 324 37.73 2.58 -20.73
C ALA A 324 37.47 1.11 -21.11
N ILE A 325 36.44 0.90 -21.93
CA ILE A 325 36.21 -0.35 -22.69
C ILE A 325 36.13 0.01 -24.17
N THR A 326 36.73 -0.79 -25.04
CA THR A 326 36.61 -0.65 -26.50
C THR A 326 36.26 -1.99 -27.13
N LEU A 327 35.09 -2.09 -27.75
CA LEU A 327 34.70 -3.23 -28.59
C LEU A 327 34.71 -2.79 -30.06
N SER A 328 35.55 -3.42 -30.87
CA SER A 328 35.67 -3.11 -32.30
C SER A 328 35.43 -4.37 -33.12
N GLY A 329 34.32 -4.46 -33.87
CA GLY A 329 33.97 -5.67 -34.62
C GLY A 329 33.50 -6.87 -33.76
N VAL A 330 32.93 -6.63 -32.58
CA VAL A 330 32.40 -7.69 -31.70
C VAL A 330 30.93 -7.94 -32.05
N THR A 331 30.58 -9.18 -32.39
CA THR A 331 29.26 -9.54 -32.97
C THR A 331 28.22 -10.04 -31.96
N THR A 332 28.63 -10.29 -30.72
CA THR A 332 27.80 -10.71 -29.58
C THR A 332 28.57 -10.45 -28.29
N GLY A 333 27.91 -9.87 -27.27
CA GLY A 333 28.56 -9.66 -25.98
C GLY A 333 27.68 -9.13 -24.86
N THR A 334 28.24 -9.11 -23.66
CA THR A 334 27.61 -8.56 -22.45
C THR A 334 28.63 -7.86 -21.58
N ILE A 335 28.29 -6.65 -21.15
CA ILE A 335 29.03 -5.86 -20.17
C ILE A 335 28.14 -5.70 -18.93
N SER A 336 28.65 -5.94 -17.73
CA SER A 336 27.85 -5.76 -16.50
C SER A 336 28.69 -5.42 -15.27
N ASN A 337 28.19 -4.52 -14.41
CA ASN A 337 28.87 -4.06 -13.19
C ASN A 337 30.29 -3.54 -13.49
N VAL A 338 30.45 -2.69 -14.51
CA VAL A 338 31.74 -2.06 -14.87
C VAL A 338 31.75 -0.60 -14.44
N ILE A 339 32.78 -0.20 -13.70
CA ILE A 339 33.03 1.19 -13.32
C ILE A 339 34.19 1.74 -14.14
N GLY A 340 33.90 2.70 -15.02
CA GLY A 340 34.84 3.43 -15.84
C GLY A 340 35.14 4.83 -15.30
N SER A 341 36.42 5.20 -15.24
CA SER A 341 36.88 6.36 -14.48
C SER A 341 37.61 7.46 -15.26
N SER A 342 38.03 7.23 -16.52
CA SER A 342 38.80 8.21 -17.30
C SER A 342 39.05 7.78 -18.76
N GLY A 343 39.22 8.74 -19.67
CA GLY A 343 39.69 8.47 -21.04
C GLY A 343 38.55 8.29 -22.05
N THR A 344 38.64 7.31 -22.96
CA THR A 344 37.75 7.23 -24.15
C THR A 344 36.34 6.69 -23.88
N GLY A 345 35.96 6.39 -22.64
CA GLY A 345 34.62 5.86 -22.32
C GLY A 345 34.42 4.39 -22.71
N PHE A 346 33.18 4.01 -22.97
CA PHE A 346 32.82 2.72 -23.57
C PHE A 346 32.55 2.93 -25.07
N ASP A 347 33.50 2.56 -25.93
CA ASP A 347 33.45 2.71 -27.39
C ASP A 347 33.02 1.38 -28.04
N PHE A 348 31.88 1.38 -28.74
CA PHE A 348 31.39 0.27 -29.56
C PHE A 348 31.40 0.66 -31.04
N THR A 349 32.45 0.24 -31.74
CA THR A 349 32.69 0.50 -33.17
C THR A 349 32.42 -0.77 -34.00
N ASN A 350 31.57 -0.68 -35.03
CA ASN A 350 31.19 -1.82 -35.90
C ASN A 350 30.80 -3.10 -35.12
N SER A 351 30.17 -2.96 -33.96
CA SER A 351 29.87 -4.06 -33.04
C SER A 351 28.37 -4.23 -32.86
N SER A 352 27.90 -5.46 -32.62
CA SER A 352 26.48 -5.75 -32.53
C SER A 352 26.10 -6.83 -31.51
N ASN A 353 24.80 -6.89 -31.19
CA ASN A 353 24.23 -7.76 -30.15
C ASN A 353 24.95 -7.61 -28.80
N ILE A 354 25.15 -6.34 -28.38
CA ILE A 354 25.84 -5.98 -27.14
C ILE A 354 24.82 -5.54 -26.09
N VAL A 355 24.83 -6.17 -24.92
CA VAL A 355 24.00 -5.74 -23.78
C VAL A 355 24.89 -5.20 -22.66
N VAL A 356 24.72 -3.93 -22.31
CA VAL A 356 25.33 -3.28 -21.14
C VAL A 356 24.30 -3.26 -20.00
N ASN A 357 24.77 -3.44 -18.76
CA ASN A 357 23.93 -3.47 -17.56
C ASN A 357 24.68 -2.86 -16.36
N ASP A 358 23.99 -2.06 -15.56
CA ASP A 358 24.43 -1.63 -14.22
C ASP A 358 25.87 -1.08 -14.18
N SER A 359 26.30 -0.41 -15.26
CA SER A 359 27.67 0.06 -15.49
C SER A 359 27.73 1.59 -15.55
N SER A 360 28.85 2.17 -15.14
CA SER A 360 28.98 3.63 -15.01
C SER A 360 30.25 4.17 -15.65
N MET A 361 30.15 5.35 -16.25
CA MET A 361 31.28 6.09 -16.83
C MET A 361 31.37 7.50 -16.25
N SER A 362 32.58 7.87 -15.83
CA SER A 362 32.94 9.19 -15.33
C SER A 362 34.27 9.69 -15.90
N ASN A 363 34.46 11.01 -15.97
CA ASN A 363 35.64 11.68 -16.53
C ASN A 363 36.05 11.22 -17.95
N ALA A 364 35.11 10.76 -18.78
CA ALA A 364 35.38 10.50 -20.19
C ALA A 364 35.78 11.80 -20.91
N THR A 365 36.75 11.70 -21.82
CA THR A 365 37.41 12.82 -22.52
C THR A 365 37.29 12.77 -24.04
N ASP A 366 36.91 11.63 -24.61
CA ASP A 366 36.60 11.46 -26.03
C ASP A 366 35.11 11.76 -26.29
N TYR A 367 34.61 11.62 -27.51
CA TYR A 367 33.33 12.21 -27.93
C TYR A 367 32.08 11.71 -27.18
N GLY A 368 32.08 10.51 -26.58
CA GLY A 368 30.99 10.04 -25.70
C GLY A 368 31.50 9.27 -24.49
N ALA A 369 30.76 9.32 -23.38
CA ALA A 369 31.04 8.44 -22.23
C ALA A 369 30.63 6.99 -22.52
N PHE A 370 29.50 6.79 -23.20
CA PHE A 370 29.14 5.56 -23.88
C PHE A 370 28.83 5.88 -25.35
N GLU A 371 29.54 5.29 -26.29
CA GLU A 371 29.49 5.69 -27.70
C GLU A 371 29.25 4.48 -28.63
N THR A 372 28.25 4.61 -29.51
CA THR A 372 27.96 3.65 -30.59
C THR A 372 28.19 4.33 -31.93
N LYS A 373 29.11 3.79 -32.74
CA LYS A 373 29.58 4.45 -33.97
C LYS A 373 29.93 3.49 -35.12
N LEU A 374 30.14 4.07 -36.30
CA LEU A 374 30.18 3.42 -37.61
C LEU A 374 28.91 2.57 -37.88
N ALA A 375 29.03 1.26 -38.07
CA ALA A 375 27.92 0.36 -38.37
C ALA A 375 27.53 -0.53 -37.16
N SER A 376 27.59 0.01 -35.94
CA SER A 376 27.20 -0.72 -34.72
C SER A 376 25.68 -0.86 -34.59
N HIS A 377 25.16 -2.01 -34.18
CA HIS A 377 23.71 -2.23 -34.14
C HIS A 377 23.21 -3.27 -33.13
N ASP A 378 21.92 -3.22 -32.78
CA ASP A 378 21.30 -4.11 -31.78
C ASP A 378 22.03 -4.04 -30.43
N ILE A 379 22.17 -2.81 -29.91
CA ILE A 379 22.87 -2.50 -28.65
C ILE A 379 21.86 -2.02 -27.61
N THR A 380 21.88 -2.62 -26.41
CA THR A 380 20.98 -2.26 -25.31
C THR A 380 21.76 -1.88 -24.06
N TYR A 381 21.49 -0.69 -23.53
CA TYR A 381 21.96 -0.20 -22.24
C TYR A 381 20.84 -0.34 -21.20
N ASN A 382 21.16 -0.78 -19.98
CA ASN A 382 20.19 -1.07 -18.92
C ASN A 382 20.69 -0.58 -17.56
N ARG A 383 20.07 0.45 -16.98
CA ARG A 383 20.48 1.02 -15.68
C ARG A 383 21.93 1.53 -15.67
N ASP A 384 22.41 1.95 -16.84
CA ASP A 384 23.76 2.46 -17.03
C ASP A 384 23.80 3.98 -16.77
N THR A 385 24.93 4.47 -16.27
CA THR A 385 25.06 5.85 -15.76
C THR A 385 26.26 6.58 -16.36
N ALA A 386 26.00 7.62 -17.16
CA ALA A 386 27.02 8.57 -17.61
C ALA A 386 27.02 9.80 -16.70
N ASN A 387 27.97 9.91 -15.76
CA ASN A 387 28.01 11.00 -14.79
C ASN A 387 29.39 11.66 -14.66
N ASN A 388 29.43 13.00 -14.63
CA ASN A 388 30.65 13.82 -14.53
C ASN A 388 31.65 13.61 -15.70
N ASN A 389 31.16 13.44 -16.93
CA ASN A 389 32.05 13.30 -18.10
C ASN A 389 32.38 14.66 -18.73
N LEU A 390 33.60 14.80 -19.26
CA LEU A 390 34.10 16.05 -19.86
C LEU A 390 33.65 16.21 -21.33
N THR A 391 32.54 15.56 -21.69
CA THR A 391 32.06 15.34 -23.05
C THR A 391 30.53 15.08 -23.06
N HIS A 392 29.97 14.45 -24.10
CA HIS A 392 28.60 13.92 -24.12
C HIS A 392 28.42 12.71 -23.18
N GLY A 393 27.19 12.45 -22.75
CA GLY A 393 26.84 11.25 -21.96
C GLY A 393 26.79 9.99 -22.82
N PHE A 394 25.61 9.66 -23.33
CA PHE A 394 25.39 8.57 -24.29
C PHE A 394 25.34 9.13 -25.72
N VAL A 395 26.03 8.46 -26.65
CA VAL A 395 26.12 8.86 -28.06
C VAL A 395 25.76 7.70 -28.99
N ALA A 396 24.92 7.97 -29.98
CA ALA A 396 24.73 7.12 -31.16
C ALA A 396 24.99 7.94 -32.43
N GLN A 397 25.88 7.46 -33.30
CA GLN A 397 26.27 8.19 -34.51
C GLN A 397 26.62 7.29 -35.72
N ASP A 398 27.06 7.96 -36.79
CA ASP A 398 27.33 7.43 -38.12
C ASP A 398 26.12 6.72 -38.73
N THR A 399 26.19 5.40 -38.89
CA THR A 399 25.18 4.53 -39.50
C THR A 399 24.65 3.49 -38.50
N SER A 400 24.80 3.74 -37.21
CA SER A 400 24.37 2.83 -36.15
C SER A 400 22.84 2.69 -36.11
N TYR A 401 22.30 1.56 -35.65
CA TYR A 401 20.84 1.38 -35.59
C TYR A 401 20.38 0.36 -34.53
N ASN A 402 19.08 0.36 -34.19
CA ASN A 402 18.50 -0.49 -33.14
C ASN A 402 19.21 -0.31 -31.79
N ILE A 403 19.29 0.94 -31.31
CA ILE A 403 19.96 1.28 -30.05
C ILE A 403 18.90 1.55 -28.97
N THR A 404 18.96 0.82 -27.86
CA THR A 404 17.99 0.94 -26.76
C THR A 404 18.67 1.41 -25.47
N TYR A 405 18.10 2.40 -24.81
CA TYR A 405 18.51 2.89 -23.49
C TYR A 405 17.34 2.70 -22.52
N ASN A 406 17.54 1.91 -21.48
CA ASN A 406 16.48 1.48 -20.57
C ASN A 406 16.83 1.84 -19.12
N ASN A 407 16.13 2.84 -18.57
CA ASN A 407 16.39 3.42 -17.25
C ASN A 407 17.86 3.89 -17.10
N CYS A 408 18.40 4.55 -18.13
CA CYS A 408 19.76 5.08 -18.11
C CYS A 408 19.77 6.54 -17.62
N THR A 409 20.81 6.94 -16.89
CA THR A 409 20.96 8.31 -16.36
C THR A 409 22.17 9.00 -16.97
N ALA A 410 21.97 10.16 -17.58
CA ALA A 410 23.02 11.07 -18.04
C ALA A 410 23.02 12.33 -17.16
N ASP A 411 23.89 12.38 -16.16
CA ASP A 411 23.94 13.44 -15.14
C ASP A 411 25.24 14.26 -15.23
N ASN A 412 25.14 15.57 -15.01
CA ASN A 412 26.26 16.50 -14.84
C ASN A 412 27.34 16.49 -15.95
N ASN A 413 27.06 15.93 -17.14
CA ASN A 413 28.05 15.86 -18.22
C ASN A 413 28.32 17.27 -18.80
N ARG A 414 29.48 17.45 -19.44
CA ARG A 414 29.92 18.75 -19.97
C ARG A 414 29.11 19.20 -21.18
N ASN A 415 28.66 18.26 -22.00
CA ASN A 415 27.84 18.48 -23.18
C ASN A 415 26.55 17.62 -23.09
N ILE A 416 25.84 17.41 -24.21
CA ILE A 416 24.51 16.76 -24.27
C ILE A 416 24.47 15.41 -23.54
N GLY A 417 23.38 15.14 -22.82
CA GLY A 417 23.16 13.91 -22.07
C GLY A 417 22.97 12.67 -22.95
N PHE A 418 22.03 12.73 -23.90
CA PHE A 418 21.78 11.72 -24.93
C PHE A 418 21.80 12.35 -26.32
N LEU A 419 22.83 12.06 -27.10
CA LEU A 419 23.01 12.57 -28.46
C LEU A 419 22.81 11.45 -29.48
N ALA A 420 21.91 11.68 -30.43
CA ALA A 420 21.79 10.88 -31.64
C ALA A 420 22.15 11.75 -32.85
N ARG A 421 23.03 11.31 -33.74
CA ARG A 421 23.45 12.14 -34.88
C ARG A 421 23.81 11.38 -36.16
N LEU A 422 24.17 12.13 -37.20
CA LEU A 422 24.47 11.64 -38.55
C LEU A 422 23.29 10.87 -39.17
N SER A 423 23.38 9.56 -39.37
CA SER A 423 22.39 8.73 -40.10
C SER A 423 21.86 7.56 -39.28
N VAL A 424 21.77 7.72 -37.96
CA VAL A 424 21.28 6.69 -37.03
C VAL A 424 19.77 6.47 -37.16
N ASN A 425 19.33 5.22 -36.97
CA ASN A 425 17.94 4.81 -37.13
C ASN A 425 17.44 3.93 -35.97
N ASN A 426 16.19 4.09 -35.57
CA ASN A 426 15.48 3.27 -34.58
C ASN A 426 16.18 3.25 -33.22
N ILE A 427 16.07 4.38 -32.51
CA ILE A 427 16.57 4.55 -31.14
C ILE A 427 15.37 4.51 -30.19
N ALA A 428 15.49 3.83 -29.05
CA ALA A 428 14.45 3.80 -28.03
C ALA A 428 15.00 4.16 -26.65
N TYR A 429 14.58 5.32 -26.12
CA TYR A 429 14.77 5.73 -24.74
C TYR A 429 13.54 5.32 -23.92
N TRP A 430 13.74 4.51 -22.89
CA TRP A 430 12.72 4.11 -21.92
C TRP A 430 13.15 4.56 -20.52
N TYR A 431 12.27 5.22 -19.77
CA TYR A 431 12.47 5.59 -18.35
C TYR A 431 13.74 6.39 -18.05
N SER A 432 14.38 6.97 -19.08
CA SER A 432 15.75 7.48 -19.00
C SER A 432 15.79 8.95 -18.61
N GLU A 433 16.86 9.35 -17.93
CA GLU A 433 16.97 10.61 -17.18
C GLU A 433 18.16 11.44 -17.69
N ALA A 434 17.93 12.69 -18.09
CA ALA A 434 18.98 13.63 -18.47
C ALA A 434 18.98 14.85 -17.54
N SER A 435 20.00 14.97 -16.69
CA SER A 435 20.07 15.96 -15.62
C SER A 435 21.36 16.78 -15.65
N TYR A 436 21.25 18.09 -15.42
CA TYR A 436 22.41 19.00 -15.29
C TYR A 436 23.45 18.94 -16.43
N ASN A 437 23.08 18.53 -17.65
CA ASN A 437 24.04 18.42 -18.75
C ASN A 437 24.40 19.81 -19.32
N GLY A 438 25.66 20.04 -19.69
CA GLY A 438 26.15 21.30 -20.26
C GLY A 438 27.27 22.00 -19.50
N THR A 439 27.75 23.09 -20.11
CA THR A 439 28.82 23.97 -19.59
C THR A 439 28.26 25.38 -19.39
N VAL A 440 28.54 25.99 -18.23
CA VAL A 440 28.06 27.34 -17.94
C VAL A 440 28.59 28.35 -18.99
N ASN A 441 27.69 29.16 -19.54
CA ASN A 441 27.93 30.15 -20.60
C ASN A 441 28.26 29.59 -21.99
N ASP A 442 28.11 28.28 -22.24
CA ASP A 442 28.21 27.70 -23.58
C ASP A 442 26.82 27.43 -24.20
N VAL A 443 26.40 28.29 -25.12
CA VAL A 443 25.08 28.22 -25.77
C VAL A 443 24.97 27.18 -26.89
N SER A 444 26.04 26.45 -27.18
CA SER A 444 26.04 25.36 -28.19
C SER A 444 25.85 23.97 -27.57
N ASP A 445 26.28 23.81 -26.33
CA ASP A 445 26.28 22.55 -25.56
C ASP A 445 25.05 22.41 -24.64
N GLY A 446 24.88 21.23 -24.02
CA GLY A 446 24.04 21.07 -22.82
C GLY A 446 22.54 20.82 -23.03
N GLY A 447 22.18 20.07 -24.07
CA GLY A 447 20.84 19.50 -24.21
C GLY A 447 20.64 18.20 -23.39
N GLY A 448 19.40 17.86 -23.07
CA GLY A 448 19.03 16.58 -22.46
C GLY A 448 19.04 15.44 -23.49
N PHE A 449 18.01 15.40 -24.35
CA PHE A 449 17.87 14.46 -25.47
C PHE A 449 17.87 15.22 -26.80
N LEU A 450 18.79 14.91 -27.72
CA LEU A 450 18.88 15.59 -29.01
C LEU A 450 19.21 14.64 -30.20
N PRO A 451 18.27 14.41 -31.12
CA PRO A 451 18.53 13.99 -32.50
C PRO A 451 19.07 15.14 -33.37
N HIS A 452 20.06 14.83 -34.20
CA HIS A 452 20.79 15.77 -35.04
C HIS A 452 20.98 15.20 -36.46
N ASP A 453 21.43 16.02 -37.41
CA ASP A 453 21.70 15.67 -38.81
C ASP A 453 20.48 15.05 -39.54
N SER A 454 20.45 13.72 -39.75
CA SER A 454 19.44 12.97 -40.53
C SER A 454 18.95 11.71 -39.78
N VAL A 455 18.91 11.76 -38.45
CA VAL A 455 18.47 10.67 -37.58
C VAL A 455 16.97 10.37 -37.69
N THR A 456 16.59 9.09 -37.63
CA THR A 456 15.23 8.60 -37.87
C THR A 456 14.72 7.62 -36.80
N ASN A 457 13.39 7.54 -36.66
CA ASN A 457 12.68 6.61 -35.77
C ASN A 457 13.12 6.67 -34.30
N VAL A 458 13.40 7.87 -33.78
CA VAL A 458 13.72 8.06 -32.36
C VAL A 458 12.44 7.95 -31.54
N LYS A 459 12.48 7.19 -30.44
CA LYS A 459 11.35 7.02 -29.53
C LYS A 459 11.79 7.33 -28.11
N CYS A 460 10.98 8.09 -27.40
CA CYS A 460 11.11 8.33 -25.98
C CYS A 460 9.79 7.98 -25.28
N TYR A 461 9.89 7.15 -24.26
CA TYR A 461 8.77 6.75 -23.41
C TYR A 461 9.18 6.98 -21.95
N TYR A 462 8.42 7.81 -21.23
CA TYR A 462 8.67 8.12 -19.82
C TYR A 462 10.07 8.73 -19.53
N CYS A 463 10.68 9.43 -20.50
CA CYS A 463 11.96 10.10 -20.25
C CYS A 463 11.76 11.40 -19.46
N ILE A 464 12.76 11.75 -18.66
CA ILE A 464 12.77 12.96 -17.84
C ILE A 464 14.02 13.77 -18.16
N ALA A 465 13.88 15.06 -18.45
CA ALA A 465 14.99 15.97 -18.65
C ALA A 465 14.82 17.21 -17.74
N HIS A 466 15.78 17.50 -16.87
CA HIS A 466 15.69 18.67 -16.00
C HIS A 466 17.02 19.35 -15.72
N HIS A 467 16.96 20.67 -15.52
CA HIS A 467 18.13 21.50 -15.20
C HIS A 467 19.29 21.39 -16.22
N ASN A 468 19.03 20.93 -17.45
CA ASN A 468 20.03 20.92 -18.52
C ASN A 468 20.26 22.35 -19.01
N TYR A 469 21.49 22.66 -19.41
CA TYR A 469 21.92 24.05 -19.60
C TYR A 469 21.18 24.79 -20.71
N ASN A 470 20.69 24.08 -21.74
CA ASN A 470 20.19 24.68 -22.97
C ASN A 470 18.79 24.17 -23.34
N GLU A 471 18.62 22.87 -23.61
CA GLU A 471 17.31 22.24 -23.84
C GLU A 471 17.08 20.98 -23.00
N GLY A 472 15.82 20.65 -22.71
CA GLY A 472 15.44 19.34 -22.18
C GLY A 472 15.28 18.31 -23.31
N LEU A 473 14.40 18.64 -24.24
CA LEU A 473 14.08 17.88 -25.44
C LEU A 473 14.36 18.72 -26.70
N GLY A 474 15.19 18.20 -27.59
CA GLY A 474 15.43 18.78 -28.91
C GLY A 474 15.11 17.83 -30.06
N ASP A 475 14.90 18.38 -31.27
CA ASP A 475 15.05 17.68 -32.56
C ASP A 475 15.50 18.63 -33.68
N VAL A 476 16.74 18.46 -34.13
CA VAL A 476 17.30 19.20 -35.28
C VAL A 476 17.68 18.29 -36.45
N SER A 477 17.13 17.07 -36.48
CA SER A 477 17.27 16.14 -37.59
C SER A 477 16.33 16.47 -38.77
N ASP A 478 16.71 16.09 -39.99
CA ASP A 478 15.80 16.06 -41.17
C ASP A 478 15.20 14.67 -41.43
N GLY A 479 15.27 13.77 -40.45
CA GLY A 479 14.61 12.48 -40.50
C GLY A 479 13.11 12.52 -40.15
N THR A 480 12.56 11.35 -39.85
CA THR A 480 11.12 11.14 -39.61
C THR A 480 10.88 10.10 -38.52
N GLY A 481 9.69 10.15 -37.92
CA GLY A 481 9.22 9.15 -36.95
C GLY A 481 9.78 9.35 -35.53
N ASN A 482 10.04 10.60 -35.15
CA ASN A 482 10.63 10.95 -33.85
C ASN A 482 9.49 11.23 -32.84
N LEU A 483 9.26 10.30 -31.92
CA LEU A 483 8.08 10.25 -31.04
C LEU A 483 8.47 10.38 -29.56
N TYR A 484 7.84 11.30 -28.84
CA TYR A 484 8.11 11.59 -27.43
C TYR A 484 6.80 11.54 -26.63
N TYR A 485 6.61 10.46 -25.87
CA TYR A 485 5.35 10.18 -25.18
C TYR A 485 5.54 10.09 -23.67
N ASN A 486 4.59 10.68 -22.92
CA ASN A 486 4.54 10.63 -21.46
C ASN A 486 5.86 11.10 -20.81
N SER A 487 6.41 12.23 -21.27
CA SER A 487 7.72 12.75 -20.85
C SER A 487 7.62 13.95 -19.89
N ILE A 488 8.70 14.28 -19.18
CA ILE A 488 8.76 15.49 -18.32
C ILE A 488 10.02 16.30 -18.62
N ASN A 489 9.84 17.60 -18.87
CA ASN A 489 10.91 18.56 -19.14
C ASN A 489 10.77 19.75 -18.19
N TRP A 490 11.71 19.90 -17.24
CA TRP A 490 11.53 20.83 -16.12
C TRP A 490 12.76 21.68 -15.79
N ASP A 491 12.59 22.99 -15.66
CA ASP A 491 13.65 23.96 -15.35
C ASP A 491 14.90 23.84 -16.27
N ASN A 492 14.71 23.50 -17.56
CA ASN A 492 15.81 23.48 -18.54
C ASN A 492 16.02 24.87 -19.17
N GLY A 493 17.29 25.18 -19.47
CA GLY A 493 17.72 26.50 -19.89
C GLY A 493 17.94 27.47 -18.73
N TYR A 494 18.68 28.55 -18.96
CA TYR A 494 19.11 29.49 -17.92
C TYR A 494 19.17 30.94 -18.41
N ALA A 495 18.74 31.87 -17.58
CA ALA A 495 18.80 33.31 -17.84
C ALA A 495 20.07 33.96 -17.24
N VAL A 496 20.41 35.16 -17.71
CA VAL A 496 21.51 35.95 -17.11
C VAL A 496 21.19 36.26 -15.64
N GLY A 497 22.12 35.92 -14.75
CA GLY A 497 21.98 36.05 -13.30
C GLY A 497 21.56 34.76 -12.58
N ASP A 498 21.11 33.72 -13.29
CA ASP A 498 20.89 32.41 -12.69
C ASP A 498 22.21 31.76 -12.20
N THR A 499 22.09 30.65 -11.47
CA THR A 499 23.23 29.80 -11.07
C THR A 499 23.10 28.41 -11.67
N PHE A 500 24.11 27.96 -12.42
CA PHE A 500 24.23 26.61 -12.96
C PHE A 500 25.54 25.98 -12.46
N LYS A 501 25.48 24.75 -11.91
CA LYS A 501 26.63 24.05 -11.30
C LYS A 501 27.44 24.93 -10.31
N GLY A 502 26.75 25.75 -9.52
CA GLY A 502 27.36 26.70 -8.58
C GLY A 502 28.02 27.94 -9.19
N SER A 503 27.95 28.12 -10.51
CA SER A 503 28.53 29.25 -11.25
C SER A 503 27.45 30.19 -11.78
N THR A 504 27.70 31.50 -11.75
CA THR A 504 26.75 32.50 -12.27
C THR A 504 26.70 32.50 -13.80
N VAL A 505 25.48 32.52 -14.33
CA VAL A 505 25.19 32.57 -15.76
C VAL A 505 25.29 34.02 -16.24
N THR A 506 26.23 34.29 -17.15
CA THR A 506 26.46 35.60 -17.79
C THR A 506 26.02 35.64 -19.25
N THR A 507 25.92 34.47 -19.89
CA THR A 507 25.34 34.28 -21.22
C THR A 507 24.12 33.36 -21.05
N PRO A 508 22.91 33.74 -21.52
CA PRO A 508 21.73 32.92 -21.33
C PRO A 508 21.70 31.72 -22.29
N SER A 509 20.91 30.70 -21.99
CA SER A 509 20.58 29.63 -22.94
C SER A 509 19.95 30.21 -24.21
N ALA A 510 20.29 29.63 -25.36
CA ALA A 510 19.64 29.97 -26.62
C ALA A 510 18.31 29.23 -26.77
N ARG A 511 18.20 28.04 -26.16
CA ARG A 511 17.08 27.09 -26.26
C ARG A 511 16.31 27.02 -24.94
N SER A 512 15.40 26.05 -24.85
CA SER A 512 14.32 25.94 -23.87
C SER A 512 13.91 24.48 -23.66
N ASN A 513 12.94 24.20 -22.79
CA ASN A 513 12.40 22.84 -22.55
C ASN A 513 12.15 22.03 -23.85
N ILE A 514 11.59 22.65 -24.89
CA ILE A 514 11.53 22.09 -26.26
C ILE A 514 12.32 22.95 -27.25
N TYR A 515 13.09 22.32 -28.15
CA TYR A 515 13.78 22.96 -29.28
C TYR A 515 13.65 22.16 -30.60
N TYR A 516 13.31 22.78 -31.73
CA TYR A 516 13.38 22.11 -33.04
C TYR A 516 13.70 23.02 -34.25
N ARG A 517 14.08 22.43 -35.40
CA ARG A 517 14.66 23.21 -36.53
C ARG A 517 14.37 22.78 -37.99
N LYS A 518 14.08 21.52 -38.32
CA LYS A 518 14.21 21.03 -39.73
C LYS A 518 12.94 20.43 -40.34
N ALA A 519 12.97 20.21 -41.65
CA ALA A 519 11.92 19.56 -42.43
C ALA A 519 12.29 18.11 -42.74
N GLY A 520 11.44 17.19 -42.31
CA GLY A 520 11.46 15.77 -42.67
C GLY A 520 10.05 15.20 -42.43
N GLY A 521 9.60 15.28 -41.17
CA GLY A 521 8.19 15.13 -40.78
C GLY A 521 7.99 14.26 -39.54
N ASN A 522 7.03 14.64 -38.70
CA ASN A 522 6.68 13.94 -37.46
C ASN A 522 7.83 13.86 -36.44
N PHE A 523 8.26 15.04 -35.96
CA PHE A 523 8.53 15.20 -34.52
C PHE A 523 7.17 15.32 -33.81
N VAL A 524 6.89 14.38 -32.91
CA VAL A 524 5.59 14.23 -32.23
C VAL A 524 5.81 14.21 -30.72
N VAL A 525 5.04 15.02 -29.99
CA VAL A 525 5.13 15.14 -28.52
C VAL A 525 3.73 15.13 -27.91
N ASN A 526 3.40 14.06 -27.19
CA ASN A 526 2.10 13.88 -26.55
C ASN A 526 2.26 13.49 -25.07
N ASN A 527 1.30 13.87 -24.23
CA ASN A 527 1.27 13.56 -22.80
C ASN A 527 2.51 14.08 -22.05
N GLY A 528 3.19 15.13 -22.54
CA GLY A 528 4.37 15.68 -21.87
C GLY A 528 4.02 16.80 -20.88
N ILE A 529 4.75 16.88 -19.76
CA ILE A 529 4.74 18.07 -18.89
C ILE A 529 5.99 18.91 -19.14
N PHE A 530 5.81 20.20 -19.34
CA PHE A 530 6.85 21.18 -19.63
C PHE A 530 6.70 22.39 -18.70
N GLY A 531 7.76 22.82 -18.04
CA GLY A 531 7.66 24.00 -17.17
C GLY A 531 8.99 24.55 -16.67
N GLY A 532 8.97 25.82 -16.25
CA GLY A 532 10.18 26.51 -15.78
C GLY A 532 11.20 26.82 -16.90
N GLY A 533 10.81 26.66 -18.16
CA GLY A 533 11.72 26.79 -19.30
C GLY A 533 12.23 28.22 -19.47
N LYS A 534 13.54 28.37 -19.67
CA LYS A 534 14.22 29.66 -19.86
C LYS A 534 14.96 29.68 -21.19
N PRO A 535 14.87 30.75 -21.99
CA PRO A 535 14.05 31.96 -21.80
C PRO A 535 12.56 31.79 -22.22
N ARG A 536 12.12 30.57 -22.51
CA ARG A 536 10.77 30.20 -22.99
C ARG A 536 10.49 28.71 -22.75
N GLU A 537 9.30 28.22 -23.13
CA GLU A 537 9.02 26.78 -23.19
C GLU A 537 9.43 26.15 -24.52
N ILE A 538 9.05 26.76 -25.65
CA ILE A 538 9.27 26.19 -27.00
C ILE A 538 10.04 27.15 -27.90
N LEU A 539 11.14 26.68 -28.50
CA LEU A 539 11.84 27.33 -29.60
C LEU A 539 11.73 26.49 -30.87
N ASN A 540 11.14 27.06 -31.92
CA ASN A 540 11.24 26.53 -33.27
C ASN A 540 12.14 27.46 -34.11
N THR A 541 13.03 26.90 -34.92
CA THR A 541 13.90 27.64 -35.84
C THR A 541 13.76 27.21 -37.31
N GLY A 542 12.62 26.61 -37.66
CA GLY A 542 12.32 26.17 -39.03
C GLY A 542 10.83 25.90 -39.33
N PRO A 543 10.54 25.18 -40.42
CA PRO A 543 9.18 25.02 -40.95
C PRO A 543 8.31 24.11 -40.07
N SER A 544 7.02 24.43 -39.98
CA SER A 544 6.08 23.82 -39.02
C SER A 544 5.50 22.48 -39.51
N TYR A 545 6.24 21.39 -39.28
CA TYR A 545 5.81 20.01 -39.58
C TYR A 545 5.90 19.08 -38.34
N THR A 546 5.39 19.56 -37.22
CA THR A 546 5.42 18.89 -35.91
C THR A 546 4.02 18.71 -35.35
N THR A 547 3.80 17.64 -34.56
CA THR A 547 2.54 17.40 -33.85
C THR A 547 2.82 17.37 -32.36
N LEU A 548 2.68 18.53 -31.72
CA LEU A 548 2.59 18.62 -30.28
C LEU A 548 1.08 18.72 -29.98
N ASP A 549 0.55 17.93 -29.04
CA ASP A 549 -0.82 18.07 -28.52
C ASP A 549 -1.01 17.21 -27.25
N TYR A 550 -2.05 17.45 -26.45
CA TYR A 550 -2.27 16.77 -25.16
C TYR A 550 -1.07 16.89 -24.17
N ASN A 551 -0.42 18.04 -24.15
CA ASN A 551 0.69 18.38 -23.25
C ASN A 551 0.22 19.35 -22.15
N LEU A 552 0.93 19.41 -21.03
CA LEU A 552 0.69 20.38 -19.95
C LEU A 552 1.90 21.30 -19.81
N TYR A 553 1.66 22.61 -19.91
CA TYR A 553 2.68 23.64 -19.84
C TYR A 553 2.57 24.49 -18.58
N LYS A 554 3.72 24.92 -18.04
CA LYS A 554 3.82 25.92 -16.96
C LYS A 554 4.94 26.94 -17.26
N PRO A 555 4.72 27.85 -18.24
CA PRO A 555 5.69 28.85 -18.64
C PRO A 555 6.01 29.86 -17.53
N LEU A 556 7.22 30.44 -17.58
CA LEU A 556 7.61 31.56 -16.73
C LEU A 556 7.06 32.92 -17.22
N ASP A 557 6.68 33.02 -18.49
CA ASP A 557 6.04 34.19 -19.10
C ASP A 557 5.14 33.75 -20.26
N ASP A 558 3.82 33.83 -20.07
CA ASP A 558 2.81 33.47 -21.08
C ASP A 558 3.00 34.20 -22.42
N ASN A 559 3.63 35.38 -22.43
CA ASN A 559 3.87 36.18 -23.64
C ASN A 559 5.10 35.73 -24.42
N LYS A 560 5.95 34.88 -23.82
CA LYS A 560 7.14 34.29 -24.43
C LYS A 560 7.06 32.76 -24.55
N PHE A 561 5.86 32.19 -24.49
CA PHE A 561 5.65 30.75 -24.53
C PHE A 561 6.38 30.05 -25.70
N TYR A 562 6.12 30.50 -26.94
CA TYR A 562 6.67 29.95 -28.17
C TYR A 562 7.43 31.03 -28.96
N ASN A 563 8.46 30.65 -29.72
CA ASN A 563 9.25 31.57 -30.55
C ASN A 563 9.69 30.91 -31.88
N THR A 564 9.73 31.68 -32.98
CA THR A 564 10.13 31.20 -34.32
C THR A 564 11.55 31.59 -34.77
N THR A 565 12.16 32.53 -34.06
CA THR A 565 13.40 33.24 -34.43
C THR A 565 13.93 33.93 -33.16
N ASN A 566 15.07 33.47 -32.66
CA ASN A 566 15.71 33.84 -31.40
C ASN A 566 15.34 35.27 -30.93
N ASP A 567 14.48 35.34 -29.91
CA ASP A 567 13.90 36.54 -29.27
C ASP A 567 13.07 37.52 -30.12
N ALA A 568 13.22 37.57 -31.44
CA ALA A 568 12.54 38.56 -32.29
C ALA A 568 11.02 38.35 -32.39
N ASN A 569 10.55 37.10 -32.46
CA ASN A 569 9.14 36.75 -32.68
C ASN A 569 8.63 35.86 -31.52
N ASN A 570 8.27 36.47 -30.40
CA ASN A 570 7.62 35.78 -29.29
C ASN A 570 6.11 35.69 -29.53
N ILE A 571 5.53 34.51 -29.30
CA ILE A 571 4.10 34.21 -29.45
C ILE A 571 3.56 33.77 -28.09
N SER A 572 2.44 34.37 -27.68
CA SER A 572 1.82 34.06 -26.39
C SER A 572 1.11 32.71 -26.39
N TRP A 573 0.98 32.08 -25.21
CA TRP A 573 0.27 30.80 -25.03
C TRP A 573 -1.09 30.80 -25.73
N ILE A 574 -1.93 31.82 -25.48
CA ILE A 574 -3.28 31.93 -26.06
C ILE A 574 -3.24 31.98 -27.60
N THR A 575 -2.26 32.69 -28.18
CA THR A 575 -2.11 32.80 -29.65
C THR A 575 -1.61 31.51 -30.27
N TYR A 576 -0.76 30.78 -29.54
CA TYR A 576 -0.26 29.47 -29.95
C TYR A 576 -1.37 28.41 -29.84
N HIS A 577 -1.93 28.19 -28.64
CA HIS A 577 -2.98 27.21 -28.33
C HIS A 577 -4.24 27.33 -29.22
N SER A 578 -4.63 28.55 -29.60
CA SER A 578 -5.77 28.77 -30.52
C SER A 578 -5.48 28.41 -31.99
N THR A 579 -4.23 28.06 -32.33
CA THR A 579 -3.80 27.71 -33.71
C THR A 579 -2.95 26.44 -33.82
N LYS A 580 -2.51 25.87 -32.68
CA LYS A 580 -1.65 24.68 -32.46
C LYS A 580 -2.03 24.09 -31.11
N GLU A 581 -1.89 22.77 -30.89
CA GLU A 581 -2.10 22.15 -29.57
C GLU A 581 -3.46 22.43 -28.90
N THR A 582 -4.56 22.17 -29.59
CA THR A 582 -5.91 22.54 -29.09
C THR A 582 -6.39 21.72 -27.89
N HIS A 583 -5.72 20.62 -27.54
CA HIS A 583 -6.03 19.80 -26.35
C HIS A 583 -4.99 20.00 -25.23
N SER A 584 -3.83 20.59 -25.53
CA SER A 584 -2.83 20.94 -24.52
C SER A 584 -3.31 22.06 -23.59
N GLN A 585 -2.76 22.07 -22.38
CA GLN A 585 -3.18 22.93 -21.28
C GLN A 585 -2.03 23.80 -20.78
N ASN A 586 -2.36 24.93 -20.14
CA ASN A 586 -1.41 25.74 -19.38
C ASN A 586 -1.91 25.88 -17.95
N SER A 587 -1.22 25.23 -17.00
CA SER A 587 -1.58 25.18 -15.59
C SER A 587 -0.44 24.59 -14.76
N ASP A 588 -0.56 24.64 -13.44
CA ASP A 588 0.37 23.95 -12.54
C ASP A 588 0.13 22.43 -12.58
N PRO A 589 1.14 21.57 -12.86
CA PRO A 589 1.00 20.11 -12.72
C PRO A 589 0.80 19.66 -11.28
N LEU A 590 0.94 20.55 -10.27
CA LEU A 590 0.73 20.26 -8.86
C LEU A 590 1.50 19.00 -8.41
N PHE A 591 2.78 18.94 -8.76
CA PHE A 591 3.67 17.84 -8.35
C PHE A 591 3.79 17.77 -6.83
N VAL A 592 3.82 16.55 -6.28
CA VAL A 592 4.09 16.28 -4.86
C VAL A 592 5.50 16.72 -4.46
N ASN A 593 6.47 16.54 -5.37
CA ASN A 593 7.75 17.21 -5.34
C ASN A 593 8.20 17.53 -6.79
N ALA A 594 8.74 18.73 -7.04
CA ALA A 594 9.17 19.16 -8.38
C ALA A 594 10.70 19.16 -8.56
N THR A 595 11.49 18.78 -7.55
CA THR A 595 12.93 19.11 -7.54
C THR A 595 13.81 18.39 -8.56
N GLY A 596 13.43 17.20 -9.04
CA GLY A 596 14.31 16.36 -9.86
C GLY A 596 15.57 15.89 -9.13
N ASN A 597 15.60 15.94 -7.80
CA ASN A 597 16.76 15.52 -7.01
C ASN A 597 16.66 14.05 -6.57
N TYR A 598 15.49 13.42 -6.74
CA TYR A 598 15.20 12.02 -6.36
C TYR A 598 15.61 11.67 -4.92
N THR A 599 15.59 12.68 -4.04
CA THR A 599 15.78 12.53 -2.59
C THR A 599 14.50 12.01 -1.93
N THR A 600 13.35 12.13 -2.62
CA THR A 600 12.11 11.44 -2.30
C THR A 600 11.70 10.52 -3.46
N SER A 601 10.83 9.56 -3.21
CA SER A 601 10.20 8.74 -4.26
C SER A 601 8.99 9.42 -4.89
N THR A 602 8.82 10.74 -4.70
CA THR A 602 7.67 11.55 -5.11
C THR A 602 8.04 12.69 -6.06
N ASP A 603 9.32 12.82 -6.44
CA ASP A 603 9.76 13.72 -7.51
C ASP A 603 8.97 13.43 -8.80
N TYR A 604 8.33 14.47 -9.32
CA TYR A 604 7.45 14.51 -10.49
C TYR A 604 6.14 13.68 -10.43
N GLN A 605 5.76 13.14 -9.27
CA GLN A 605 4.45 12.50 -9.10
C GLN A 605 3.33 13.55 -8.95
N LEU A 606 2.17 13.30 -9.56
CA LEU A 606 1.01 14.18 -9.53
C LEU A 606 0.30 14.13 -8.17
N SER A 607 -0.13 15.28 -7.64
CA SER A 607 -1.10 15.32 -6.53
C SER A 607 -2.54 15.17 -7.05
N TYR A 608 -3.47 14.73 -6.19
CA TYR A 608 -4.81 14.23 -6.57
C TYR A 608 -5.73 15.22 -7.32
N LEU A 609 -5.42 16.52 -7.29
CA LEU A 609 -6.14 17.59 -8.00
C LEU A 609 -5.38 18.12 -9.23
N SER A 610 -4.31 17.44 -9.66
CA SER A 610 -3.54 17.85 -10.83
C SER A 610 -4.41 17.85 -12.10
N PRO A 611 -4.34 18.91 -12.93
CA PRO A 611 -5.06 18.98 -14.20
C PRO A 611 -4.53 17.99 -15.26
N ALA A 612 -3.38 17.36 -15.00
CA ALA A 612 -2.81 16.30 -15.82
C ALA A 612 -3.56 14.94 -15.69
N ILE A 613 -4.42 14.77 -14.68
CA ILE A 613 -5.03 13.46 -14.38
C ILE A 613 -6.30 13.22 -15.21
N ASP A 614 -6.35 12.08 -15.91
CA ASP A 614 -7.34 11.70 -16.92
C ASP A 614 -7.42 12.63 -18.16
N THR A 615 -6.36 13.36 -18.53
CA THR A 615 -6.42 14.41 -19.58
C THR A 615 -5.47 14.26 -20.78
N GLY A 616 -4.65 13.20 -20.82
CA GLY A 616 -3.80 12.89 -21.97
C GLY A 616 -4.53 12.20 -23.13
N THR A 617 -3.79 11.46 -23.94
CA THR A 617 -4.32 10.68 -25.07
C THR A 617 -3.67 9.30 -25.16
N ASN A 618 -4.35 8.33 -25.79
CA ASN A 618 -3.86 6.96 -25.90
C ASN A 618 -2.76 6.85 -26.96
N VAL A 619 -1.52 6.74 -26.48
CA VAL A 619 -0.27 6.59 -27.25
C VAL A 619 0.21 5.14 -27.36
N GLY A 620 -0.62 4.15 -27.00
CA GLY A 620 -0.29 2.73 -27.02
C GLY A 620 0.48 2.22 -25.79
N LEU A 621 0.56 3.03 -24.72
CA LEU A 621 1.16 2.69 -23.45
C LEU A 621 0.11 2.09 -22.48
N THR A 622 0.54 1.19 -21.59
CA THR A 622 -0.36 0.39 -20.72
C THR A 622 0.00 0.42 -19.23
N THR A 623 1.07 1.13 -18.88
CA THR A 623 1.58 1.35 -17.51
C THR A 623 2.19 2.74 -17.41
N ASP A 624 2.75 3.11 -16.25
CA ASP A 624 3.50 4.35 -16.06
C ASP A 624 5.03 4.14 -15.98
N TYR A 625 5.78 5.18 -15.56
CA TYR A 625 7.22 5.16 -15.28
C TYR A 625 7.68 4.01 -14.35
N THR A 626 6.82 3.50 -13.46
CA THR A 626 7.18 2.37 -12.58
C THR A 626 7.22 1.03 -13.31
N GLY A 627 6.56 0.93 -14.47
CA GLY A 627 6.31 -0.32 -15.18
C GLY A 627 5.37 -1.29 -14.46
N THR A 628 4.71 -0.87 -13.36
CA THR A 628 3.82 -1.74 -12.56
C THR A 628 2.46 -1.16 -12.22
N ASN A 629 2.29 0.16 -12.28
CA ASN A 629 0.97 0.80 -12.16
C ASN A 629 0.19 0.64 -13.47
N HIS A 630 -1.13 0.47 -13.39
CA HIS A 630 -2.00 0.45 -14.57
C HIS A 630 -2.53 1.86 -14.88
N ILE A 631 -2.81 2.12 -16.16
CA ILE A 631 -3.52 3.32 -16.62
C ILE A 631 -4.99 3.26 -16.16
N TYR A 632 -5.54 4.36 -15.67
CA TYR A 632 -6.95 4.51 -15.27
C TYR A 632 -7.66 5.53 -16.17
N GLY A 633 -8.84 5.19 -16.67
CA GLY A 633 -9.61 6.08 -17.54
C GLY A 633 -8.88 6.43 -18.84
N THR A 634 -8.46 7.70 -18.93
CA THR A 634 -7.63 8.25 -20.01
C THR A 634 -6.22 8.42 -19.46
N PRO A 635 -5.13 8.12 -20.21
CA PRO A 635 -3.77 8.26 -19.67
C PRO A 635 -3.48 9.65 -19.11
N ASP A 636 -2.75 9.72 -18.01
CA ASP A 636 -2.30 10.98 -17.44
C ASP A 636 -1.25 11.66 -18.34
N ILE A 637 -1.16 12.98 -18.23
CA ILE A 637 -0.06 13.77 -18.79
C ILE A 637 1.14 13.69 -17.83
N GLY A 638 2.33 13.38 -18.34
CA GLY A 638 3.57 13.18 -17.58
C GLY A 638 4.03 11.72 -17.53
N VAL A 639 5.06 11.43 -16.73
CA VAL A 639 5.66 10.08 -16.67
C VAL A 639 4.92 9.13 -15.71
N TYR A 640 4.24 9.66 -14.69
CA TYR A 640 3.57 8.88 -13.63
C TYR A 640 2.05 8.93 -13.79
N GLU A 641 1.40 7.80 -13.56
CA GLU A 641 -0.07 7.70 -13.52
C GLU A 641 -0.56 7.85 -12.07
N TYR A 642 -1.51 8.76 -11.84
CA TYR A 642 -2.14 8.91 -10.54
C TYR A 642 -3.03 7.70 -10.21
N GLN A 643 -2.53 6.81 -9.34
CA GLN A 643 -3.30 5.65 -8.90
C GLN A 643 -4.42 6.07 -7.93
N PRO A 644 -5.72 5.83 -8.24
CA PRO A 644 -6.82 6.14 -7.34
C PRO A 644 -6.68 5.34 -6.03
N PRO A 645 -6.59 5.99 -4.85
CA PRO A 645 -6.18 5.32 -3.61
C PRO A 645 -7.33 4.74 -2.79
N TYR A 646 -8.58 5.02 -3.15
CA TYR A 646 -9.78 4.59 -2.43
C TYR A 646 -10.56 3.52 -3.20
N THR A 647 -11.35 2.70 -2.51
CA THR A 647 -12.20 1.66 -3.12
C THR A 647 -13.63 1.77 -2.60
N ILE A 648 -14.60 1.87 -3.51
CA ILE A 648 -15.99 2.18 -3.16
C ILE A 648 -16.61 1.06 -2.32
N GLY A 649 -17.39 1.42 -1.29
CA GLY A 649 -17.99 0.46 -0.35
C GLY A 649 -17.05 -0.06 0.75
N THR A 650 -15.73 0.07 0.61
CA THR A 650 -14.76 -0.12 1.72
C THR A 650 -14.19 1.19 2.24
N SER A 651 -14.00 2.16 1.36
CA SER A 651 -13.67 3.55 1.69
C SER A 651 -14.97 4.37 1.71
N LEU A 652 -15.05 5.31 2.64
CA LEU A 652 -16.18 6.25 2.75
C LEU A 652 -15.88 7.52 1.94
N VAL A 653 -16.92 8.12 1.39
CA VAL A 653 -16.82 9.32 0.52
C VAL A 653 -16.95 10.59 1.38
N ASP A 654 -16.13 11.62 1.17
CA ASP A 654 -16.37 12.95 1.75
C ASP A 654 -17.50 13.64 0.98
N PRO A 655 -18.62 14.02 1.63
CA PRO A 655 -19.78 14.63 0.95
C PRO A 655 -19.55 16.05 0.42
N THR A 656 -18.39 16.66 0.69
CA THR A 656 -17.97 17.95 0.09
C THR A 656 -17.13 17.76 -1.19
N GLY A 657 -16.73 16.52 -1.51
CA GLY A 657 -16.00 16.18 -2.73
C GLY A 657 -16.87 15.55 -3.82
N SER A 658 -16.55 15.83 -5.07
CA SER A 658 -16.94 15.00 -6.22
C SER A 658 -15.90 13.90 -6.41
N ILE A 659 -16.34 12.71 -6.83
CA ILE A 659 -15.48 11.56 -7.11
C ILE A 659 -15.59 11.09 -8.56
N ARG A 660 -14.48 10.58 -9.08
CA ARG A 660 -14.41 9.77 -10.31
C ARG A 660 -14.12 8.32 -9.91
N LEU A 661 -15.00 7.42 -10.33
CA LEU A 661 -15.00 5.98 -10.04
C LEU A 661 -14.67 5.22 -11.32
N TYR A 662 -13.79 4.22 -11.21
CA TYR A 662 -13.28 3.42 -12.31
C TYR A 662 -13.84 1.99 -12.28
N SER A 663 -13.68 1.26 -13.39
CA SER A 663 -14.30 -0.06 -13.61
C SER A 663 -13.75 -1.21 -12.73
N ASP A 664 -12.72 -0.98 -11.92
CA ASP A 664 -12.27 -1.92 -10.88
C ASP A 664 -12.82 -1.59 -9.48
N GLY A 665 -13.68 -0.57 -9.37
CA GLY A 665 -14.27 -0.09 -8.12
C GLY A 665 -13.41 0.91 -7.34
N LYS A 666 -12.23 1.33 -7.84
CA LYS A 666 -11.45 2.41 -7.22
C LYS A 666 -11.96 3.80 -7.57
N TYR A 667 -11.74 4.78 -6.70
CA TYR A 667 -12.07 6.17 -6.98
C TYR A 667 -11.00 7.17 -6.53
N ARG A 668 -10.99 8.33 -7.18
CA ARG A 668 -10.28 9.55 -6.77
C ARG A 668 -11.27 10.69 -6.55
N TYR A 669 -10.88 11.70 -5.78
CA TYR A 669 -11.62 12.97 -5.75
C TYR A 669 -11.22 13.83 -6.94
N THR A 670 -12.19 14.53 -7.54
CA THR A 670 -11.99 15.49 -8.64
C THR A 670 -12.13 16.94 -8.17
N THR A 671 -12.58 17.16 -6.93
CA THR A 671 -12.60 18.47 -6.27
C THR A 671 -11.95 18.38 -4.88
N ALA A 672 -11.55 19.52 -4.32
CA ALA A 672 -10.98 19.58 -2.98
C ALA A 672 -12.02 19.20 -1.91
N THR A 673 -11.66 18.26 -1.04
CA THR A 673 -12.45 17.86 0.13
C THR A 673 -12.14 18.74 1.35
N SER A 674 -13.13 19.00 2.20
CA SER A 674 -12.99 19.95 3.31
C SER A 674 -13.56 19.47 4.66
N SER A 675 -14.13 18.27 4.72
CA SER A 675 -14.89 17.83 5.89
C SER A 675 -14.15 16.79 6.75
N THR A 676 -14.62 16.61 7.98
CA THR A 676 -14.35 15.43 8.81
C THR A 676 -15.48 14.40 8.73
N GLN A 677 -16.42 14.57 7.79
CA GLN A 677 -17.56 13.68 7.59
C GLN A 677 -17.23 12.60 6.56
N SER A 678 -17.97 11.50 6.65
CA SER A 678 -17.77 10.34 5.81
C SER A 678 -19.11 9.71 5.50
N ALA A 679 -19.55 9.87 4.26
CA ALA A 679 -20.78 9.30 3.74
C ALA A 679 -20.64 7.79 3.58
N ASN A 680 -21.54 7.04 4.21
CA ASN A 680 -21.77 5.63 3.85
C ASN A 680 -22.53 5.59 2.51
N PHE A 681 -21.79 5.78 1.43
CA PHE A 681 -22.25 5.72 0.05
C PHE A 681 -21.47 4.63 -0.67
N SER A 682 -22.16 3.76 -1.40
CA SER A 682 -21.53 2.88 -2.38
C SER A 682 -22.39 2.67 -3.60
N VAL A 683 -21.73 2.42 -4.71
CA VAL A 683 -22.32 2.20 -6.03
C VAL A 683 -21.50 1.15 -6.77
N SER A 684 -22.14 0.24 -7.51
CA SER A 684 -21.46 -0.84 -8.26
C SER A 684 -22.32 -1.39 -9.41
N PRO A 685 -21.73 -1.99 -10.46
CA PRO A 685 -22.50 -2.67 -11.50
C PRO A 685 -23.25 -3.87 -10.93
N ALA A 686 -24.47 -4.14 -11.40
CA ALA A 686 -25.28 -5.28 -10.93
C ALA A 686 -24.66 -6.66 -11.25
N GLY A 687 -23.72 -6.74 -12.18
CA GLY A 687 -22.91 -7.94 -12.46
C GLY A 687 -21.64 -8.07 -11.61
N GLY A 688 -21.37 -7.12 -10.70
CA GLY A 688 -20.07 -6.95 -10.05
C GLY A 688 -19.06 -6.19 -10.92
N TRP A 689 -17.87 -5.95 -10.36
CA TRP A 689 -16.78 -5.25 -11.07
C TRP A 689 -16.08 -6.19 -12.07
N PRO A 690 -15.86 -5.77 -13.33
CA PRO A 690 -15.03 -6.51 -14.28
C PRO A 690 -13.58 -6.64 -13.82
N SER A 691 -12.93 -7.76 -14.17
CA SER A 691 -11.52 -8.00 -13.86
C SER A 691 -10.61 -7.31 -14.89
N SER A 692 -9.63 -6.53 -14.41
CA SER A 692 -8.61 -5.87 -15.24
C SER A 692 -9.14 -4.85 -16.26
N ASP A 693 -10.30 -4.27 -16.00
CA ASP A 693 -10.79 -3.05 -16.65
C ASP A 693 -10.62 -1.87 -15.69
N TYR A 694 -9.94 -0.82 -16.17
CA TYR A 694 -9.60 0.38 -15.41
C TYR A 694 -10.23 1.66 -16.01
N SER A 695 -11.15 1.52 -16.97
CA SER A 695 -11.85 2.64 -17.60
C SER A 695 -12.61 3.51 -16.60
N GLU A 696 -12.89 4.78 -16.97
CA GLU A 696 -13.82 5.61 -16.21
C GLU A 696 -15.22 4.95 -16.23
N TYR A 697 -15.76 4.66 -15.04
CA TYR A 697 -17.07 4.05 -14.89
C TYR A 697 -18.16 5.10 -14.61
N MET A 698 -17.92 6.01 -13.67
CA MET A 698 -18.93 6.98 -13.23
C MET A 698 -18.30 8.18 -12.49
N ASN A 699 -18.80 9.38 -12.72
CA ASN A 699 -18.55 10.54 -11.85
C ASN A 699 -19.74 10.73 -10.92
N VAL A 700 -19.50 11.04 -9.63
CA VAL A 700 -20.55 11.22 -8.62
C VAL A 700 -20.26 12.46 -7.75
N THR A 701 -21.29 13.27 -7.50
CA THR A 701 -21.27 14.40 -6.56
C THR A 701 -22.38 14.20 -5.52
N LEU A 702 -22.05 14.32 -4.22
CA LEU A 702 -23.01 14.12 -3.13
C LEU A 702 -23.72 15.42 -2.75
N ASP A 703 -24.58 15.91 -3.64
CA ASP A 703 -25.28 17.21 -3.57
C ASP A 703 -25.91 17.55 -2.20
N SER A 704 -26.41 16.56 -1.47
CA SER A 704 -26.88 16.73 -0.09
C SER A 704 -26.79 15.44 0.72
N TRP A 705 -26.12 15.48 1.87
CA TRP A 705 -25.92 14.30 2.73
C TRP A 705 -26.30 14.56 4.19
N LEU A 706 -27.59 14.78 4.46
CA LEU A 706 -28.05 15.09 5.82
C LEU A 706 -27.83 13.91 6.78
N THR A 707 -27.10 14.14 7.87
CA THR A 707 -26.82 13.15 8.93
C THR A 707 -27.77 13.24 10.13
N SER A 708 -28.52 14.34 10.23
CA SER A 708 -29.53 14.62 11.27
C SER A 708 -30.89 15.01 10.65
N GLY A 709 -31.90 15.24 11.49
CA GLY A 709 -33.27 15.54 11.03
C GLY A 709 -33.87 14.37 10.25
N THR A 710 -34.49 14.68 9.10
CA THR A 710 -35.04 13.67 8.16
C THR A 710 -33.98 12.77 7.53
N LYS A 711 -32.72 13.20 7.56
CA LYS A 711 -31.57 12.54 6.92
C LYS A 711 -31.74 12.27 5.41
N ASN A 712 -32.44 13.15 4.71
CA ASN A 712 -32.59 13.10 3.25
C ASN A 712 -31.21 13.06 2.57
N LYS A 713 -31.13 12.40 1.41
CA LYS A 713 -29.92 12.23 0.60
C LYS A 713 -30.20 12.67 -0.82
N GLN A 714 -29.24 13.33 -1.45
CA GLN A 714 -29.25 13.69 -2.87
C GLN A 714 -27.85 13.54 -3.43
N TRP A 715 -27.74 12.99 -4.63
CA TRP A 715 -26.48 12.88 -5.35
C TRP A 715 -26.73 12.91 -6.87
N THR A 716 -25.80 13.50 -7.60
CA THR A 716 -25.81 13.51 -9.06
C THR A 716 -24.75 12.54 -9.55
N ALA A 717 -25.11 11.68 -10.51
CA ALA A 717 -24.18 10.73 -11.11
C ALA A 717 -24.22 10.78 -12.64
N THR A 718 -23.05 10.74 -13.25
CA THR A 718 -22.84 10.78 -14.70
C THR A 718 -22.07 9.55 -15.15
N SER A 719 -22.57 8.83 -16.15
CA SER A 719 -21.86 7.74 -16.82
C SER A 719 -22.29 7.59 -18.28
N SER A 720 -21.37 7.16 -19.13
CA SER A 720 -21.59 6.76 -20.52
C SER A 720 -21.60 5.24 -20.72
N ILE A 721 -21.19 4.44 -19.71
CA ILE A 721 -21.02 2.98 -19.82
C ILE A 721 -21.78 2.17 -18.76
N ALA A 722 -22.25 2.80 -17.68
CA ALA A 722 -23.02 2.12 -16.64
C ALA A 722 -24.40 1.66 -17.16
N THR A 723 -24.89 0.53 -16.66
CA THR A 723 -26.15 -0.09 -17.10
C THR A 723 -27.10 -0.29 -15.91
N ASN A 724 -27.28 -1.53 -15.45
CA ASN A 724 -27.96 -1.80 -14.18
C ASN A 724 -26.96 -1.60 -13.04
N THR A 725 -27.28 -0.70 -12.11
CA THR A 725 -26.33 -0.24 -11.08
C THR A 725 -26.96 -0.34 -9.71
N ILE A 726 -26.27 -1.01 -8.79
CA ILE A 726 -26.66 -1.14 -7.39
C ILE A 726 -26.11 0.06 -6.61
N TYR A 727 -26.99 0.81 -5.94
CA TYR A 727 -26.63 1.76 -4.91
C TYR A 727 -26.90 1.17 -3.52
N THR A 728 -26.02 1.42 -2.56
CA THR A 728 -26.32 1.28 -1.13
C THR A 728 -26.06 2.60 -0.42
N ILE A 729 -27.12 3.13 0.20
CA ILE A 729 -27.15 4.44 0.86
C ILE A 729 -27.34 4.23 2.36
N GLY A 730 -26.34 4.62 3.14
CA GLY A 730 -26.33 4.53 4.59
C GLY A 730 -26.58 5.84 5.32
N ASN A 731 -26.53 5.77 6.65
CA ASN A 731 -26.80 6.88 7.56
C ASN A 731 -28.17 7.53 7.34
N LEU A 732 -29.17 6.75 6.97
CA LEU A 732 -30.59 7.12 7.00
C LEU A 732 -31.13 7.03 8.43
N ALA A 733 -32.42 7.31 8.63
CA ALA A 733 -33.11 6.92 9.85
C ALA A 733 -33.42 5.40 9.79
N PRO A 734 -33.11 4.59 10.82
CA PRO A 734 -33.40 3.16 10.81
C PRO A 734 -34.89 2.84 10.79
N ASN A 735 -35.28 1.80 10.04
CA ASN A 735 -36.66 1.35 9.85
C ASN A 735 -37.60 2.51 9.44
N LYS A 736 -37.22 3.29 8.43
CA LYS A 736 -38.05 4.36 7.84
C LYS A 736 -38.13 4.25 6.33
N TYR A 737 -39.29 4.60 5.80
CA TYR A 737 -39.55 4.70 4.37
C TYR A 737 -39.04 6.04 3.82
N TYR A 738 -38.29 5.93 2.73
CA TYR A 738 -37.79 7.04 1.91
C TYR A 738 -38.38 6.93 0.51
N GLN A 739 -38.89 8.04 -0.02
CA GLN A 739 -39.31 8.15 -1.41
C GLN A 739 -38.09 8.35 -2.31
N PHE A 740 -37.92 7.46 -3.29
CA PHE A 740 -36.96 7.65 -4.36
C PHE A 740 -37.46 8.69 -5.37
N LYS A 741 -36.57 9.60 -5.75
CA LYS A 741 -36.76 10.56 -6.85
C LYS A 741 -35.63 10.46 -7.86
N LEU A 742 -35.99 10.65 -9.12
CA LEU A 742 -35.12 10.80 -10.27
C LEU A 742 -35.37 12.18 -10.89
N ASP A 743 -34.32 12.97 -11.06
CA ASP A 743 -34.35 14.31 -11.65
C ASP A 743 -35.40 15.24 -11.00
N GLY A 744 -35.57 15.10 -9.68
CA GLY A 744 -36.51 15.87 -8.86
C GLY A 744 -37.94 15.32 -8.79
N ALA A 745 -38.30 14.35 -9.63
CA ALA A 745 -39.63 13.73 -9.66
C ALA A 745 -39.65 12.37 -8.93
N ALA A 746 -40.73 12.05 -8.22
CA ALA A 746 -40.93 10.71 -7.66
C ALA A 746 -41.07 9.69 -8.79
N SER A 747 -40.31 8.59 -8.72
CA SER A 747 -40.25 7.58 -9.79
C SER A 747 -40.58 6.20 -9.27
N THR A 748 -41.64 5.59 -9.82
CA THR A 748 -42.17 4.31 -9.35
C THR A 748 -41.56 3.09 -10.03
N THR A 749 -40.84 3.28 -11.15
CA THR A 749 -40.37 2.20 -12.03
C THR A 749 -38.86 2.20 -12.30
N ALA A 750 -38.13 3.26 -11.96
CA ALA A 750 -36.70 3.38 -12.31
C ALA A 750 -35.76 2.54 -11.42
N ILE A 751 -36.26 2.02 -10.31
CA ILE A 751 -35.50 1.23 -9.33
C ILE A 751 -36.21 -0.06 -8.96
N THR A 752 -35.42 -1.06 -8.56
CA THR A 752 -35.87 -2.34 -8.00
C THR A 752 -35.07 -2.67 -6.74
N GLY A 753 -35.66 -3.36 -5.77
CA GLY A 753 -34.97 -3.73 -4.53
C GLY A 753 -35.86 -4.47 -3.56
N ALA A 754 -35.28 -5.32 -2.70
CA ALA A 754 -36.06 -6.20 -1.80
C ALA A 754 -36.91 -5.43 -0.78
N THR A 755 -36.54 -4.19 -0.43
CA THR A 755 -37.30 -3.30 0.45
C THR A 755 -37.94 -2.12 -0.29
N CYS A 756 -37.96 -2.14 -1.63
CA CYS A 756 -38.45 -1.06 -2.48
C CYS A 756 -39.69 -1.50 -3.28
N THR A 757 -40.80 -0.79 -3.14
CA THR A 757 -42.05 -1.02 -3.90
C THR A 757 -42.55 0.32 -4.43
N ASN A 758 -42.87 0.41 -5.72
CA ASN A 758 -43.33 1.63 -6.38
C ASN A 758 -42.45 2.88 -6.13
N GLY A 759 -41.14 2.70 -5.96
CA GLY A 759 -40.20 3.79 -5.64
C GLY A 759 -40.15 4.21 -4.16
N LEU A 760 -41.03 3.68 -3.30
CA LEU A 760 -40.93 3.84 -1.85
C LEU A 760 -40.05 2.72 -1.28
N CYS A 761 -39.01 3.08 -0.53
CA CYS A 761 -38.00 2.13 -0.04
C CYS A 761 -37.84 2.20 1.49
N LEU A 762 -37.93 1.05 2.17
CA LEU A 762 -37.67 0.92 3.60
C LEU A 762 -36.17 0.74 3.88
N SER A 763 -35.62 1.55 4.79
CA SER A 763 -34.29 1.37 5.37
C SER A 763 -34.25 0.24 6.41
N ASP A 764 -33.09 -0.40 6.55
CA ASP A 764 -32.85 -1.46 7.54
C ASP A 764 -32.76 -0.92 8.99
N SER A 765 -32.56 -1.84 9.95
CA SER A 765 -32.39 -1.53 11.37
C SER A 765 -31.10 -0.78 11.73
N SER A 766 -30.19 -0.58 10.77
CA SER A 766 -28.95 0.19 10.89
C SER A 766 -28.99 1.52 10.13
N GLY A 767 -30.06 1.77 9.35
CA GLY A 767 -30.20 2.96 8.51
C GLY A 767 -29.48 2.87 7.17
N ASN A 768 -29.37 1.67 6.59
CA ASN A 768 -28.94 1.46 5.20
C ASN A 768 -30.12 1.08 4.30
N LEU A 769 -29.98 1.31 2.99
CA LEU A 769 -30.99 1.05 1.97
C LEU A 769 -30.30 0.73 0.65
N THR A 770 -30.59 -0.44 0.07
CA THR A 770 -29.95 -0.96 -1.15
C THR A 770 -30.98 -1.15 -2.26
N PHE A 771 -30.70 -0.64 -3.45
CA PHE A 771 -31.55 -0.76 -4.63
C PHE A 771 -30.74 -0.81 -5.92
N THR A 772 -31.31 -1.39 -6.98
CA THR A 772 -30.75 -1.41 -8.34
C THR A 772 -31.51 -0.42 -9.19
N TYR A 773 -30.83 0.59 -9.73
CA TYR A 773 -31.36 1.49 -10.76
C TYR A 773 -31.20 0.85 -12.14
N THR A 774 -32.24 0.98 -12.99
CA THR A 774 -32.39 0.19 -14.23
C THR A 774 -32.82 0.99 -15.46
N SER A 775 -33.02 2.31 -15.37
CA SER A 775 -33.53 3.13 -16.48
C SER A 775 -32.47 3.60 -17.50
N GLY A 776 -31.24 3.06 -17.43
CA GLY A 776 -30.11 3.49 -18.27
C GLY A 776 -29.44 4.77 -17.76
N TYR A 777 -28.20 5.00 -18.19
CA TYR A 777 -27.38 6.13 -17.70
C TYR A 777 -27.19 7.25 -18.72
N SER A 778 -27.20 8.46 -18.17
CA SER A 778 -26.63 9.67 -18.75
C SER A 778 -26.06 10.50 -17.58
N THR A 779 -26.49 11.74 -17.39
CA THR A 779 -26.38 12.47 -16.12
C THR A 779 -27.75 12.51 -15.46
N HIS A 780 -27.86 12.01 -14.23
CA HIS A 780 -29.11 12.06 -13.44
C HIS A 780 -28.85 12.50 -12.00
N THR A 781 -29.83 13.20 -11.42
CA THR A 781 -29.85 13.57 -10.01
C THR A 781 -30.83 12.67 -9.26
N PHE A 782 -30.29 11.90 -8.32
CA PHE A 782 -31.00 10.93 -7.49
C PHE A 782 -31.29 11.55 -6.13
N ALA A 783 -32.46 11.26 -5.54
CA ALA A 783 -32.73 11.62 -4.14
C ALA A 783 -33.51 10.54 -3.40
N LEU A 784 -33.29 10.50 -2.08
CA LEU A 784 -34.06 9.76 -1.10
C LEU A 784 -34.56 10.75 -0.05
N GLU A 785 -35.86 11.02 -0.07
CA GLU A 785 -36.52 11.91 0.90
C GLU A 785 -37.33 11.09 1.90
N GLN A 786 -37.13 11.33 3.20
CA GLN A 786 -37.92 10.66 4.24
C GLN A 786 -39.39 11.03 4.08
N ASN A 787 -40.27 10.04 4.11
CA ASN A 787 -41.69 10.33 4.11
C ASN A 787 -42.13 10.84 5.49
N THR A 788 -42.54 12.10 5.54
CA THR A 788 -43.09 12.79 6.73
C THR A 788 -44.57 13.14 6.56
N GLY A 789 -45.27 12.49 5.62
CA GLY A 789 -46.72 12.56 5.54
C GLY A 789 -47.35 11.88 6.75
N ALA A 790 -48.46 12.43 7.25
CA ALA A 790 -49.25 11.80 8.30
C ALA A 790 -50.60 11.33 7.73
N PRO A 791 -51.21 10.27 8.28
CA PRO A 791 -52.46 9.75 7.73
C PRO A 791 -53.58 10.78 7.68
N ILE A 792 -54.37 10.71 6.61
CA ILE A 792 -55.56 11.52 6.37
C ILE A 792 -56.83 10.71 6.59
N ASN A 793 -58.01 11.32 6.40
CA ASN A 793 -59.33 10.72 6.67
C ASN A 793 -59.49 10.23 8.13
N VAL A 794 -59.01 11.02 9.08
CA VAL A 794 -59.00 10.69 10.52
C VAL A 794 -60.14 11.42 11.23
N GLY A 795 -61.12 10.67 11.72
CA GLY A 795 -62.31 11.20 12.39
C GLY A 795 -63.05 10.15 13.19
N ILE A 796 -63.92 10.55 14.12
CA ILE A 796 -64.87 9.63 14.76
C ILE A 796 -66.11 9.53 13.88
N SER A 797 -66.47 8.31 13.48
CA SER A 797 -67.66 8.03 12.67
C SER A 797 -68.95 7.98 13.50
N SER A 798 -68.86 7.48 14.73
CA SER A 798 -69.99 7.32 15.64
C SER A 798 -69.52 7.01 17.07
N ILE A 799 -70.39 7.25 18.05
CA ILE A 799 -70.26 6.74 19.42
C ILE A 799 -71.62 6.12 19.81
N SER A 800 -71.63 4.86 20.24
CA SER A 800 -72.80 4.21 20.82
C SER A 800 -72.78 4.30 22.36
N ALA A 801 -73.97 4.34 22.96
CA ALA A 801 -74.13 4.27 24.40
C ALA A 801 -74.65 2.88 24.77
N ASP A 802 -73.73 1.99 25.16
CA ASP A 802 -73.99 0.56 25.25
C ASP A 802 -74.56 0.16 26.62
N SER A 803 -74.24 0.94 27.65
CA SER A 803 -74.85 0.84 28.98
C SER A 803 -74.82 2.20 29.70
N THR A 804 -75.17 2.20 30.99
CA THR A 804 -75.02 3.39 31.85
C THR A 804 -73.55 3.65 32.22
N ILE A 805 -72.65 2.68 32.00
CA ILE A 805 -71.24 2.76 32.39
C ILE A 805 -70.25 2.50 31.24
N GLN A 806 -70.71 2.47 29.98
CA GLN A 806 -69.91 2.11 28.81
C GLN A 806 -70.34 2.85 27.53
N LEU A 807 -69.35 3.28 26.75
CA LEU A 807 -69.49 3.83 25.40
C LEU A 807 -68.54 3.10 24.44
N THR A 808 -68.97 2.88 23.20
CA THR A 808 -68.11 2.37 22.12
C THR A 808 -67.91 3.45 21.07
N ILE A 809 -66.67 3.89 20.91
CA ILE A 809 -66.23 4.95 20.00
C ILE A 809 -65.69 4.28 18.74
N THR A 810 -66.22 4.64 17.56
CA THR A 810 -65.80 4.03 16.29
C THR A 810 -65.22 5.08 15.36
N ALA A 811 -63.92 4.98 15.07
CA ALA A 811 -63.20 5.81 14.11
C ALA A 811 -63.58 5.50 12.65
N GLN A 812 -63.41 6.51 11.80
CA GLN A 812 -63.32 6.36 10.35
C GLN A 812 -62.05 5.56 9.99
N THR A 813 -62.08 4.87 8.86
CA THR A 813 -60.87 4.24 8.30
C THR A 813 -59.96 5.31 7.75
N ALA A 814 -58.97 5.73 8.57
CA ALA A 814 -57.85 6.55 8.13
C ALA A 814 -57.21 5.97 6.85
N THR A 815 -56.66 6.84 6.01
CA THR A 815 -55.98 6.47 4.78
C THR A 815 -54.62 7.15 4.69
N ASP A 816 -53.64 6.39 4.24
CA ASP A 816 -52.28 6.84 4.00
C ASP A 816 -51.79 6.11 2.74
N ALA A 817 -51.26 6.86 1.76
CA ALA A 817 -50.95 6.30 0.44
C ALA A 817 -49.60 5.57 0.44
N ASP A 818 -48.63 6.18 1.10
CA ASP A 818 -47.25 5.76 1.30
C ASP A 818 -46.83 6.37 2.64
N PRO A 819 -46.28 5.62 3.62
CA PRO A 819 -45.99 4.17 3.64
C PRO A 819 -47.18 3.29 4.07
N GLY A 820 -48.39 3.83 4.11
CA GLY A 820 -49.57 3.16 4.63
C GLY A 820 -49.65 3.18 6.16
N LEU A 821 -50.83 2.85 6.69
CA LEU A 821 -51.09 2.82 8.13
C LEU A 821 -50.17 1.84 8.87
N HIS A 822 -49.80 2.22 10.11
CA HIS A 822 -49.11 1.33 11.04
C HIS A 822 -49.92 0.06 11.34
N SER A 823 -49.24 -1.03 11.69
CA SER A 823 -49.88 -2.28 12.15
C SER A 823 -50.90 -2.07 13.29
N ALA A 824 -50.61 -1.13 14.19
CA ALA A 824 -51.52 -0.59 15.20
C ALA A 824 -51.60 0.94 15.05
N PRO A 825 -52.56 1.48 14.26
CA PRO A 825 -52.52 2.85 13.80
C PRO A 825 -53.41 3.83 14.57
N TYR A 826 -54.37 3.42 15.41
CA TYR A 826 -55.32 4.35 16.05
C TYR A 826 -55.00 4.65 17.53
N TRP A 827 -55.23 5.90 17.94
CA TRP A 827 -55.20 6.34 19.34
C TRP A 827 -56.41 7.22 19.64
N PHE A 828 -57.21 6.84 20.63
CA PHE A 828 -58.39 7.56 21.09
C PHE A 828 -58.07 8.33 22.37
N ASN A 829 -58.64 9.52 22.51
CA ASN A 829 -58.41 10.37 23.67
C ASN A 829 -59.72 10.98 24.19
N GLU A 830 -60.05 10.69 25.45
CA GLU A 830 -61.13 11.36 26.20
C GLU A 830 -60.67 12.77 26.62
N THR A 831 -61.56 13.76 26.57
CA THR A 831 -61.22 15.18 26.80
C THR A 831 -62.06 15.89 27.86
N THR A 832 -63.09 15.27 28.45
CA THR A 832 -63.87 15.88 29.55
C THR A 832 -63.17 15.76 30.90
N GLY A 833 -62.40 14.70 31.14
CA GLY A 833 -61.83 14.40 32.45
C GLY A 833 -62.87 14.01 33.51
N HIS A 834 -64.08 13.64 33.10
CA HIS A 834 -65.11 13.12 34.00
C HIS A 834 -64.71 11.76 34.59
N SER A 835 -65.15 11.47 35.82
CA SER A 835 -64.77 10.24 36.52
C SER A 835 -65.18 8.99 35.74
N GLY A 836 -64.26 8.04 35.61
CA GLY A 836 -64.41 6.82 34.82
C GLY A 836 -63.95 6.92 33.37
N GLY A 837 -63.85 8.13 32.79
CA GLY A 837 -63.43 8.32 31.40
C GLY A 837 -61.95 7.99 31.17
N SER A 838 -61.65 7.30 30.08
CA SER A 838 -60.33 6.77 29.74
C SER A 838 -59.94 7.01 28.28
N SER A 839 -58.73 7.50 28.05
CA SER A 839 -58.07 7.46 26.74
C SER A 839 -57.50 6.06 26.45
N SER A 840 -57.09 5.79 25.21
CA SER A 840 -56.31 4.61 24.85
C SER A 840 -55.05 4.48 25.74
N SER A 841 -54.77 3.27 26.22
CA SER A 841 -53.58 2.97 27.02
C SER A 841 -52.34 2.65 26.18
N ASP A 842 -52.56 2.16 24.96
CA ASP A 842 -51.57 2.06 23.87
C ASP A 842 -52.31 2.19 22.53
N TRP A 843 -51.57 2.36 21.44
CA TRP A 843 -52.09 2.37 20.08
C TRP A 843 -52.67 1.02 19.69
N GLN A 844 -53.81 1.04 19.00
CA GLN A 844 -54.58 -0.16 18.68
C GLN A 844 -54.77 -0.36 17.17
N THR A 845 -54.94 -1.63 16.77
CA THR A 845 -55.25 -2.06 15.39
C THR A 845 -56.71 -1.75 15.01
N SER A 846 -57.60 -1.82 15.99
CA SER A 846 -59.05 -1.65 15.87
C SER A 846 -59.45 -0.19 15.63
N THR A 847 -60.39 0.04 14.71
CA THR A 847 -61.13 1.31 14.58
C THR A 847 -62.16 1.52 15.70
N SER A 848 -62.42 0.53 16.54
CA SER A 848 -63.36 0.60 17.67
C SER A 848 -62.60 0.58 19.01
N PHE A 849 -62.92 1.55 19.87
CA PHE A 849 -62.42 1.69 21.24
C PHE A 849 -63.61 1.66 22.21
N VAL A 850 -63.48 0.91 23.31
CA VAL A 850 -64.54 0.73 24.31
C VAL A 850 -64.06 1.35 25.61
N ASP A 851 -64.74 2.41 26.05
CA ASP A 851 -64.49 3.06 27.35
C ASP A 851 -65.53 2.59 28.38
N SER A 852 -65.09 2.28 29.60
CA SER A 852 -65.91 1.52 30.56
C SER A 852 -65.56 1.80 32.02
N GLY A 853 -66.57 1.74 32.89
CA GLY A 853 -66.49 2.28 34.26
C GLY A 853 -66.92 3.74 34.33
N LEU A 854 -67.58 4.23 33.28
CA LEU A 854 -68.14 5.56 33.15
C LEU A 854 -69.27 5.81 34.16
N SER A 855 -69.58 7.08 34.39
CA SER A 855 -70.72 7.50 35.22
C SER A 855 -72.01 7.51 34.40
N ALA A 856 -73.13 7.12 35.02
CA ALA A 856 -74.46 7.14 34.41
C ALA A 856 -74.89 8.56 34.01
N ASN A 857 -75.67 8.67 32.93
CA ASN A 857 -76.12 9.92 32.32
C ASN A 857 -75.04 11.04 32.30
N THR A 858 -73.81 10.71 31.91
CA THR A 858 -72.69 11.64 31.88
C THR A 858 -72.19 11.78 30.45
N GLN A 859 -71.94 13.02 30.03
CA GLN A 859 -71.37 13.30 28.71
C GLN A 859 -69.87 13.05 28.73
N TYR A 860 -69.38 12.25 27.80
CA TYR A 860 -67.96 12.09 27.52
C TYR A 860 -67.67 12.58 26.11
N THR A 861 -66.44 13.03 25.88
CA THR A 861 -66.03 13.65 24.62
C THR A 861 -64.72 13.05 24.18
N TYR A 862 -64.66 12.59 22.93
CA TYR A 862 -63.51 11.88 22.40
C TYR A 862 -63.02 12.54 21.12
N GLN A 863 -61.73 12.37 20.85
CA GLN A 863 -61.07 12.65 19.59
C GLN A 863 -60.14 11.48 19.25
N VAL A 864 -59.89 11.23 17.96
CA VAL A 864 -59.00 10.16 17.50
C VAL A 864 -57.87 10.72 16.64
N LYS A 865 -56.67 10.15 16.75
CA LYS A 865 -55.56 10.37 15.82
C LYS A 865 -55.11 9.03 15.22
N ALA A 866 -54.45 9.08 14.07
CA ALA A 866 -53.89 7.92 13.39
C ALA A 866 -52.38 8.05 13.17
N ARG A 867 -51.67 6.94 12.89
CA ARG A 867 -50.25 6.95 12.51
C ARG A 867 -49.90 5.98 11.38
N ASP A 868 -48.91 6.36 10.57
CA ASP A 868 -48.38 5.57 9.46
C ASP A 868 -47.27 4.58 9.89
N ASN A 869 -46.76 3.77 8.97
CA ASN A 869 -45.61 2.88 9.24
C ASN A 869 -44.29 3.64 9.57
N ASN A 870 -44.17 4.94 9.25
CA ASN A 870 -43.08 5.79 9.72
C ASN A 870 -43.32 6.38 11.12
N LEU A 871 -44.43 6.07 11.79
CA LEU A 871 -44.86 6.67 13.07
C LEU A 871 -45.07 8.20 12.98
N ASN A 872 -45.34 8.73 11.79
CA ASN A 872 -45.88 10.07 11.61
C ASN A 872 -47.32 10.06 12.13
N GLU A 873 -47.62 10.90 13.12
CA GLU A 873 -48.94 11.00 13.73
C GLU A 873 -49.77 12.11 13.08
N SER A 874 -51.05 11.84 12.82
CA SER A 874 -52.00 12.86 12.41
C SER A 874 -52.26 13.84 13.55
N ALA A 875 -52.81 15.01 13.22
CA ALA A 875 -53.55 15.79 14.21
C ALA A 875 -54.70 14.94 14.80
N TYR A 876 -55.16 15.30 15.99
CA TYR A 876 -56.45 14.79 16.49
C TYR A 876 -57.59 15.28 15.59
N SER A 877 -58.59 14.42 15.42
CA SER A 877 -59.85 14.78 14.78
C SER A 877 -60.59 15.88 15.53
N ASP A 878 -61.60 16.45 14.89
CA ASP A 878 -62.70 17.11 15.62
C ASP A 878 -63.28 16.16 16.69
N THR A 879 -63.78 16.77 17.77
CA THR A 879 -64.33 16.04 18.91
C THR A 879 -65.77 15.59 18.65
N LEU A 880 -66.11 14.38 19.10
CA LEU A 880 -67.49 13.91 19.16
C LEU A 880 -67.85 13.54 20.60
N SER A 881 -69.05 13.94 21.03
CA SER A 881 -69.55 13.74 22.40
C SER A 881 -70.78 12.83 22.43
N LYS A 882 -70.95 12.09 23.54
CA LYS A 882 -72.09 11.21 23.78
C LYS A 882 -72.42 11.14 25.27
N TYR A 883 -73.69 11.05 25.63
CA TYR A 883 -74.11 10.68 26.98
C TYR A 883 -74.15 9.16 27.13
N THR A 884 -73.63 8.64 28.23
CA THR A 884 -73.95 7.27 28.70
C THR A 884 -75.46 7.13 28.91
N LEU A 885 -75.98 5.89 28.95
CA LEU A 885 -77.40 5.71 29.26
C LEU A 885 -77.72 6.19 30.68
N ALA A 886 -78.97 6.61 30.89
CA ALA A 886 -79.46 6.92 32.23
C ALA A 886 -79.80 5.63 32.98
N ASP A 887 -79.57 5.59 34.29
CA ASP A 887 -80.03 4.49 35.13
C ASP A 887 -81.57 4.39 35.07
N THR A 888 -82.10 3.17 35.13
CA THR A 888 -83.55 2.98 35.20
C THR A 888 -84.02 3.37 36.61
N PRO A 889 -85.07 4.21 36.77
CA PRO A 889 -85.62 4.54 38.09
C PRO A 889 -85.91 3.29 38.92
N THR A 890 -85.67 3.34 40.24
CA THR A 890 -85.89 2.20 41.14
C THR A 890 -86.83 2.54 42.30
N ASN A 891 -86.61 3.66 42.98
CA ASN A 891 -87.34 4.04 44.20
C ASN A 891 -88.48 5.04 43.89
N LEU A 892 -89.37 4.72 42.94
CA LEU A 892 -90.58 5.51 42.72
C LEU A 892 -91.51 5.42 43.93
N SER A 893 -91.38 6.43 44.79
CA SER A 893 -92.13 6.62 46.01
C SER A 893 -93.27 7.61 45.78
N ALA A 894 -94.39 7.36 46.44
CA ALA A 894 -95.57 8.21 46.36
C ALA A 894 -96.05 8.56 47.76
N SER A 895 -96.03 9.86 48.06
CA SER A 895 -96.70 10.45 49.22
C SER A 895 -98.03 11.06 48.76
N SER A 896 -99.04 11.08 49.63
CA SER A 896 -100.37 11.51 49.25
C SER A 896 -101.09 12.18 50.40
N ASN A 897 -101.84 13.23 50.08
CA ASN A 897 -102.77 13.89 50.98
C ASN A 897 -104.22 13.63 50.48
N SER A 898 -105.18 14.47 50.87
CA SER A 898 -106.59 14.32 50.48
C SER A 898 -106.90 14.71 49.02
N ASN A 899 -106.07 15.51 48.34
CA ASN A 899 -106.35 16.01 46.97
C ASN A 899 -105.15 16.06 46.01
N SER A 900 -103.97 15.55 46.40
CA SER A 900 -102.81 15.39 45.54
C SER A 900 -101.96 14.16 45.90
N VAL A 901 -101.21 13.67 44.91
CA VAL A 901 -100.13 12.70 45.09
C VAL A 901 -98.82 13.38 44.70
N SER A 902 -97.89 13.48 45.65
CA SER A 902 -96.54 13.96 45.43
C SER A 902 -95.62 12.75 45.26
N LEU A 903 -95.20 12.52 44.02
CA LEU A 903 -94.24 11.50 43.63
C LEU A 903 -92.81 12.01 43.84
N THR A 904 -91.94 11.11 44.27
CA THR A 904 -90.50 11.32 44.45
C THR A 904 -89.76 10.07 43.97
N VAL A 905 -88.67 10.23 43.24
CA VAL A 905 -87.87 9.14 42.66
C VAL A 905 -86.38 9.38 42.92
N ASP A 906 -85.52 8.42 42.58
CA ASP A 906 -84.06 8.58 42.66
C ASP A 906 -83.59 9.84 41.92
N SER A 907 -82.56 10.52 42.42
CA SER A 907 -81.91 11.60 41.67
C SER A 907 -81.15 11.02 40.47
N LEU A 908 -81.55 11.40 39.25
CA LEU A 908 -80.81 11.12 38.02
C LEU A 908 -79.51 11.96 38.03
N PRO A 909 -78.32 11.36 37.89
CA PRO A 909 -77.08 12.12 37.73
C PRO A 909 -77.18 13.07 36.53
N ASN A 910 -76.67 14.30 36.67
CA ASN A 910 -76.71 15.35 35.65
C ASN A 910 -78.10 15.59 35.03
N ASP A 911 -79.16 15.56 35.83
CA ASP A 911 -80.55 15.73 35.36
C ASP A 911 -80.85 17.04 34.61
N THR A 912 -79.98 18.05 34.72
CA THR A 912 -80.01 19.31 33.98
C THR A 912 -79.12 19.35 32.73
N GLY A 913 -78.36 18.28 32.43
CA GLY A 913 -77.44 18.20 31.30
C GLY A 913 -78.11 17.79 29.99
N GLY A 914 -77.97 18.61 28.94
CA GLY A 914 -78.53 18.30 27.61
C GLY A 914 -80.05 18.18 27.64
N GLN A 915 -80.59 17.07 27.13
CA GLN A 915 -82.02 16.75 27.19
C GLN A 915 -82.47 16.07 28.49
N SER A 916 -81.59 15.85 29.47
CA SER A 916 -81.88 15.04 30.66
C SER A 916 -83.15 15.43 31.40
N GLY A 917 -83.75 14.45 32.08
CA GLY A 917 -84.86 14.70 32.98
C GLY A 917 -85.70 13.47 33.30
N TYR A 918 -86.77 13.76 34.04
CA TYR A 918 -87.75 12.82 34.56
C TYR A 918 -89.08 13.01 33.82
N TYR A 919 -89.81 11.93 33.53
CA TYR A 919 -91.16 11.97 33.00
C TYR A 919 -92.08 11.12 33.87
N PHE A 920 -92.91 11.78 34.67
CA PHE A 920 -93.95 11.15 35.47
C PHE A 920 -95.28 11.18 34.72
N SER A 921 -96.04 10.09 34.76
CA SER A 921 -97.36 10.03 34.13
C SER A 921 -98.33 9.12 34.86
N ARG A 922 -99.62 9.28 34.54
CA ARG A 922 -100.71 8.33 34.82
C ARG A 922 -101.70 8.38 33.67
N SER A 923 -102.72 7.52 33.70
CA SER A 923 -103.88 7.69 32.82
C SER A 923 -104.46 9.11 32.98
N GLY A 924 -104.49 9.86 31.87
CA GLY A 924 -105.04 11.21 31.78
C GLY A 924 -104.21 12.37 32.32
N ALA A 925 -102.95 12.19 32.76
CA ALA A 925 -102.06 13.31 33.13
C ALA A 925 -100.57 12.94 33.10
N ASN A 926 -99.69 13.92 32.89
CA ASN A 926 -98.23 13.75 32.97
C ASN A 926 -97.54 15.07 33.36
N SER A 927 -96.26 14.98 33.74
CA SER A 927 -95.43 16.13 34.15
C SER A 927 -94.83 16.94 32.99
N GLY A 928 -94.85 16.40 31.76
CA GLY A 928 -93.83 16.72 30.77
C GLY A 928 -92.45 16.21 31.18
N TRP A 929 -91.42 16.49 30.39
CA TRP A 929 -90.03 16.24 30.77
C TRP A 929 -89.54 17.37 31.69
N ILE A 930 -89.24 17.05 32.95
CA ILE A 930 -88.83 18.00 33.99
C ILE A 930 -87.44 17.68 34.54
N GLN A 931 -86.77 18.69 35.12
CA GLN A 931 -85.42 18.59 35.69
C GLN A 931 -85.45 18.54 37.23
N THR A 932 -86.48 17.89 37.81
CA THR A 932 -86.60 17.65 39.25
C THR A 932 -87.12 16.24 39.49
N ASN A 933 -86.53 15.50 40.42
CA ASN A 933 -86.88 14.11 40.78
C ASN A 933 -88.24 13.97 41.52
N SER A 934 -89.14 14.94 41.36
CA SER A 934 -90.45 14.95 41.98
C SER A 934 -91.49 15.61 41.09
N TRP A 935 -92.73 15.13 41.16
CA TRP A 935 -93.90 15.72 40.52
C TRP A 935 -95.09 15.62 41.46
N THR A 936 -95.91 16.66 41.54
CA THR A 936 -97.16 16.62 42.32
C THR A 936 -98.36 16.73 41.40
N ASP A 937 -99.09 15.63 41.29
CA ASP A 937 -100.36 15.52 40.58
C ASP A 937 -101.49 16.01 41.50
N THR A 938 -102.19 17.08 41.08
CA THR A 938 -103.13 17.83 41.91
C THR A 938 -104.56 17.79 41.37
N GLY A 939 -105.55 18.06 42.22
CA GLY A 939 -106.97 18.01 41.84
C GLY A 939 -107.58 16.60 41.89
N LEU A 940 -106.95 15.70 42.65
CA LEU A 940 -107.38 14.31 42.82
C LEU A 940 -108.49 14.18 43.85
N SER A 941 -109.27 13.11 43.78
CA SER A 941 -110.30 12.79 44.78
C SER A 941 -109.69 12.03 45.95
N CYS A 942 -110.14 12.31 47.17
CA CYS A 942 -109.73 11.59 48.38
C CYS A 942 -110.14 10.09 48.34
N GLY A 943 -109.40 9.22 49.04
CA GLY A 943 -109.66 7.78 49.13
C GLY A 943 -109.51 6.97 47.82
N ASN A 944 -109.04 7.58 46.73
CA ASN A 944 -108.95 6.94 45.41
C ASN A 944 -107.50 6.53 45.10
N SER A 945 -107.33 5.39 44.42
CA SER A 945 -106.03 4.83 44.06
C SER A 945 -105.66 5.18 42.62
N TYR A 946 -104.47 5.73 42.43
CA TYR A 946 -103.92 6.12 41.13
C TYR A 946 -102.59 5.40 40.91
N THR A 947 -102.42 4.81 39.72
CA THR A 947 -101.16 4.20 39.29
C THR A 947 -100.37 5.21 38.46
N TYR A 948 -99.12 5.43 38.86
CA TYR A 948 -98.19 6.34 38.22
C TYR A 948 -97.01 5.57 37.65
N LEU A 949 -96.52 6.01 36.50
CA LEU A 949 -95.31 5.53 35.86
C LEU A 949 -94.26 6.64 35.88
N VAL A 950 -92.98 6.27 36.00
CA VAL A 950 -91.85 7.17 35.78
C VAL A 950 -90.80 6.52 34.90
N LYS A 951 -90.23 7.31 33.99
CA LYS A 951 -88.99 7.01 33.27
C LYS A 951 -88.07 8.22 33.29
N TYR A 952 -86.80 7.99 33.00
CA TYR A 952 -85.81 9.04 32.76
C TYR A 952 -85.49 9.10 31.28
N ARG A 953 -84.75 10.13 30.88
CA ARG A 953 -83.96 10.10 29.64
C ARG A 953 -82.60 10.70 29.89
N ASN A 954 -81.60 10.21 29.15
CA ASN A 954 -80.26 10.77 29.22
C ASN A 954 -80.14 12.12 28.48
N GLY A 955 -78.97 12.76 28.54
CA GLY A 955 -78.73 14.04 27.88
C GLY A 955 -78.84 14.02 26.34
N ASP A 956 -78.76 12.86 25.70
CA ASP A 956 -79.03 12.68 24.26
C ASP A 956 -80.53 12.46 23.97
N GLY A 957 -81.37 12.31 24.99
CA GLY A 957 -82.82 12.07 24.89
C GLY A 957 -83.21 10.59 24.82
N THR A 958 -82.29 9.66 25.07
CA THR A 958 -82.58 8.22 25.12
C THR A 958 -83.35 7.87 26.40
N GLU A 959 -84.60 7.42 26.26
CA GLU A 959 -85.49 7.09 27.37
C GLU A 959 -85.14 5.75 28.04
N THR A 960 -85.37 5.66 29.35
CA THR A 960 -85.25 4.41 30.14
C THR A 960 -86.59 3.67 30.22
N SER A 961 -86.57 2.43 30.72
CA SER A 961 -87.80 1.67 30.95
C SER A 961 -88.64 2.31 32.06
N GLU A 962 -89.97 2.28 31.89
CA GLU A 962 -90.90 2.82 32.87
C GLU A 962 -91.08 1.88 34.07
N ILE A 963 -90.96 2.40 35.30
CA ILE A 963 -91.42 1.69 36.51
C ILE A 963 -92.71 2.31 37.04
N SER A 964 -93.55 1.50 37.69
CA SER A 964 -94.85 1.94 38.18
C SER A 964 -95.01 1.81 39.70
N THR A 965 -95.68 2.78 40.31
CA THR A 965 -96.17 2.70 41.70
C THR A 965 -97.66 3.02 41.76
N THR A 966 -98.39 2.47 42.74
CA THR A 966 -99.81 2.78 42.94
C THR A 966 -100.03 3.38 44.32
N LYS A 967 -100.73 4.52 44.38
CA LYS A 967 -100.97 5.24 45.64
C LYS A 967 -102.42 5.69 45.78
N SER A 968 -102.97 5.44 46.96
CA SER A 968 -104.26 5.99 47.39
C SER A 968 -104.10 7.36 48.03
N THR A 969 -105.00 8.30 47.75
CA THR A 969 -105.10 9.58 48.47
C THR A 969 -105.54 9.36 49.92
N SER A 970 -104.90 10.07 50.85
CA SER A 970 -104.92 9.77 52.29
C SER A 970 -106.15 10.30 53.03
N GLY A 971 -106.52 9.61 54.11
CA GLY A 971 -107.21 10.23 55.25
C GLY A 971 -106.27 11.16 56.04
N CYS A 972 -106.82 11.99 56.94
CA CYS A 972 -106.15 13.25 57.33
C CYS A 972 -105.25 13.18 58.62
N GLY A 973 -103.91 13.07 58.48
CA GLY A 973 -102.85 13.42 59.50
C GLY A 973 -102.12 12.26 60.25
N GLY A 974 -100.93 12.37 60.89
CA GLY A 974 -99.86 13.42 60.97
C GLY A 974 -98.83 13.27 62.15
N GLY A 975 -97.51 13.50 61.95
CA GLY A 975 -96.40 13.49 62.98
C GLY A 975 -95.12 12.70 62.56
N GLY A 976 -93.91 12.70 63.19
CA GLY A 976 -93.25 13.44 64.32
C GLY A 976 -91.81 12.89 64.61
N GLY A 977 -90.91 13.56 65.38
CA GLY A 977 -89.52 13.10 65.71
C GLY A 977 -88.56 14.15 66.37
N SER A 978 -87.27 13.95 66.75
CA SER A 978 -86.42 12.71 66.88
C SER A 978 -85.18 12.73 67.88
N PRO A 979 -83.94 13.27 67.61
CA PRO A 979 -82.67 12.59 68.03
C PRO A 979 -81.48 13.43 68.67
N ALA A 980 -80.50 12.80 69.39
CA ALA A 980 -79.21 13.44 69.83
C ALA A 980 -78.02 12.52 70.30
N MET A 981 -76.75 12.80 69.90
CA MET A 981 -75.45 12.28 70.48
C MET A 981 -74.13 12.96 69.91
N TRP A 982 -73.49 13.95 70.56
CA TRP A 982 -72.22 14.61 70.03
C TRP A 982 -71.30 15.34 71.07
N THR A 983 -69.96 15.10 71.10
CA THR A 983 -68.87 15.96 71.72
C THR A 983 -67.46 15.74 71.09
N LEU A 984 -66.40 16.54 71.39
CA LEU A 984 -65.09 16.56 70.69
C LEU A 984 -63.82 16.74 71.61
N PRO A 985 -62.57 16.55 71.11
CA PRO A 985 -61.30 16.60 71.88
C PRO A 985 -60.76 17.98 72.32
N THR A 986 -59.75 18.01 73.19
CA THR A 986 -59.12 19.23 73.75
C THR A 986 -57.67 19.49 73.31
N MET A 987 -57.23 20.76 73.33
CA MET A 987 -55.93 21.21 72.77
C MET A 987 -54.85 21.52 73.85
N PRO A 988 -53.55 21.22 73.59
CA PRO A 988 -52.43 21.70 74.41
C PRO A 988 -52.23 23.22 74.39
N SER A 989 -51.70 23.77 75.49
CA SER A 989 -51.31 25.19 75.53
C SER A 989 -50.14 25.44 74.56
N GLY A 990 -50.27 26.44 73.68
CA GLY A 990 -49.29 26.72 72.62
C GLY A 990 -49.38 25.81 71.38
N GLY A 991 -50.39 24.94 71.30
CA GLY A 991 -50.64 24.05 70.16
C GLY A 991 -49.72 22.81 70.10
N PHE A 992 -50.07 21.86 69.22
CA PHE A 992 -49.22 20.71 68.90
C PHE A 992 -48.04 21.12 68.00
N LYS A 993 -46.85 20.55 68.23
CA LYS A 993 -45.59 20.86 67.54
C LYS A 993 -44.75 19.59 67.32
N ILE A 994 -43.81 19.66 66.37
CA ILE A 994 -42.77 18.64 66.14
C ILE A 994 -41.39 19.29 66.27
N ASN A 995 -40.47 18.67 67.00
CA ASN A 995 -39.07 19.05 67.06
C ASN A 995 -38.21 17.96 66.39
N ILE A 996 -37.38 18.31 65.39
CA ILE A 996 -36.53 17.39 64.61
C ILE A 996 -35.07 17.64 64.98
N ASN A 997 -34.33 16.59 65.39
CA ASN A 997 -32.91 16.68 65.79
C ASN A 997 -32.61 17.85 66.76
N ASN A 998 -33.55 18.12 67.68
CA ASN A 998 -33.53 19.24 68.61
C ASN A 998 -33.38 20.65 67.96
N GLY A 999 -33.92 20.84 66.75
CA GLY A 999 -34.00 22.12 66.05
C GLY A 999 -33.00 22.30 64.90
N ALA A 1000 -32.30 21.24 64.49
CA ALA A 1000 -31.31 21.32 63.41
C ALA A 1000 -31.96 21.60 62.04
N LEU A 1001 -31.46 22.62 61.33
CA LEU A 1001 -31.96 23.01 60.00
C LEU A 1001 -31.40 22.14 58.85
N THR A 1002 -30.22 21.54 59.06
CA THR A 1002 -29.53 20.69 58.08
C THR A 1002 -28.99 19.42 58.73
N THR A 1003 -28.74 18.39 57.92
CA THR A 1003 -28.14 17.11 58.29
C THR A 1003 -27.37 16.53 57.10
N SER A 1004 -26.38 15.68 57.35
CA SER A 1004 -25.77 14.77 56.35
C SER A 1004 -26.22 13.31 56.55
N ASN A 1005 -27.08 13.06 57.54
CA ASN A 1005 -27.66 11.75 57.85
C ASN A 1005 -29.18 11.78 57.62
N ARG A 1006 -29.67 10.80 56.85
CA ARG A 1006 -31.10 10.60 56.52
C ARG A 1006 -31.99 10.18 57.69
N ASN A 1007 -31.41 9.65 58.77
CA ASN A 1007 -32.16 9.25 59.96
C ASN A 1007 -32.11 10.37 61.02
N VAL A 1008 -33.27 10.71 61.57
CA VAL A 1008 -33.48 11.86 62.47
C VAL A 1008 -34.37 11.48 63.66
N LEU A 1009 -34.27 12.23 64.76
CA LEU A 1009 -35.10 12.05 65.95
C LEU A 1009 -36.23 13.10 66.00
N LEU A 1010 -37.47 12.64 66.20
CA LEU A 1010 -38.67 13.47 66.35
C LEU A 1010 -39.12 13.54 67.82
N GLY A 1011 -39.67 14.67 68.25
CA GLY A 1011 -40.33 14.84 69.55
C GLY A 1011 -41.64 15.65 69.46
N PHE A 1012 -42.62 15.31 70.31
CA PHE A 1012 -44.02 15.79 70.25
C PHE A 1012 -44.55 16.27 71.61
N ASN A 1013 -45.56 17.15 71.61
CA ASN A 1013 -46.24 17.65 72.82
C ASN A 1013 -47.77 17.44 72.77
N ALA A 1014 -48.30 16.52 73.58
CA ALA A 1014 -49.75 16.26 73.70
C ALA A 1014 -50.26 16.33 75.16
N ARG A 1015 -51.59 16.38 75.32
CA ARG A 1015 -52.30 16.28 76.63
C ARG A 1015 -52.76 14.84 76.89
N THR A 1016 -53.21 14.57 78.12
CA THR A 1016 -53.58 13.24 78.62
C THR A 1016 -54.86 12.64 78.02
N ASP A 1017 -55.72 13.44 77.40
CA ASP A 1017 -56.93 13.04 76.67
C ASP A 1017 -56.62 12.46 75.27
N ILE A 1018 -55.47 12.82 74.71
CA ILE A 1018 -54.91 12.19 73.52
C ILE A 1018 -54.37 10.81 73.92
N LYS A 1019 -54.78 9.77 73.18
CA LYS A 1019 -54.26 8.39 73.32
C LYS A 1019 -53.57 7.86 72.07
N LYS A 1020 -53.88 8.43 70.90
CA LYS A 1020 -53.38 7.97 69.61
C LYS A 1020 -52.89 9.13 68.74
N MET A 1021 -51.98 8.83 67.82
CA MET A 1021 -51.41 9.79 66.87
C MET A 1021 -51.19 9.16 65.49
N SER A 1022 -50.89 10.00 64.50
CA SER A 1022 -50.43 9.60 63.17
C SER A 1022 -49.28 10.51 62.76
N ILE A 1023 -48.27 9.99 62.05
CA ILE A 1023 -47.11 10.73 61.54
C ILE A 1023 -47.01 10.53 60.02
N SER A 1024 -46.89 11.62 59.27
CA SER A 1024 -47.01 11.69 57.82
C SER A 1024 -45.89 12.51 57.18
N MET A 1025 -45.48 12.16 55.96
CA MET A 1025 -44.58 12.96 55.12
C MET A 1025 -45.34 13.86 54.12
N THR A 1026 -46.63 13.62 53.88
CA THR A 1026 -47.47 14.30 52.89
C THR A 1026 -48.43 15.34 53.50
N GLY A 1027 -48.78 15.23 54.79
CA GLY A 1027 -49.57 16.19 55.55
C GLY A 1027 -51.10 16.08 55.38
N ASP A 1028 -51.56 15.37 54.35
CA ASP A 1028 -52.94 14.86 54.25
C ASP A 1028 -53.18 13.65 55.18
N PHE A 1029 -52.11 12.94 55.56
CA PHE A 1029 -52.06 11.69 56.30
C PHE A 1029 -52.53 10.46 55.51
N THR A 1030 -52.57 10.50 54.18
CA THR A 1030 -52.87 9.30 53.35
C THR A 1030 -51.75 8.26 53.41
N ASP A 1031 -50.53 8.68 53.73
CA ASP A 1031 -49.41 7.79 54.01
C ASP A 1031 -49.37 7.28 55.47
N ALA A 1032 -50.30 7.66 56.35
CA ALA A 1032 -50.15 7.46 57.79
C ALA A 1032 -51.29 6.65 58.44
N SER A 1033 -50.92 5.59 59.15
CA SER A 1033 -51.84 4.86 60.03
C SER A 1033 -52.00 5.57 61.39
N GLN A 1034 -52.99 5.14 62.19
CA GLN A 1034 -53.15 5.60 63.57
C GLN A 1034 -52.44 4.63 64.53
N GLU A 1035 -51.40 5.11 65.19
CA GLU A 1035 -50.63 4.41 66.23
C GLU A 1035 -50.91 4.99 67.63
N ASP A 1036 -50.49 4.30 68.68
CA ASP A 1036 -50.59 4.82 70.05
C ASP A 1036 -49.56 5.93 70.30
N TYR A 1037 -49.91 6.92 71.13
CA TYR A 1037 -49.08 8.12 71.32
C TYR A 1037 -47.80 7.85 72.11
N VAL A 1038 -46.65 8.27 71.55
CA VAL A 1038 -45.35 8.33 72.24
C VAL A 1038 -44.71 9.71 72.10
N ALA A 1039 -43.91 10.12 73.10
CA ALA A 1039 -43.36 11.48 73.18
C ALA A 1039 -42.22 11.78 72.19
N SER A 1040 -41.50 10.75 71.71
CA SER A 1040 -40.43 10.86 70.72
C SER A 1040 -40.25 9.57 69.92
N LYS A 1041 -39.72 9.68 68.68
CA LYS A 1041 -39.59 8.55 67.73
C LYS A 1041 -38.44 8.81 66.74
N GLN A 1042 -37.64 7.77 66.43
CA GLN A 1042 -36.65 7.80 65.36
C GLN A 1042 -37.35 7.66 63.99
N TRP A 1043 -36.86 8.39 62.98
CA TRP A 1043 -37.52 8.51 61.68
C TRP A 1043 -36.52 8.59 60.53
N ASP A 1044 -36.87 8.00 59.39
CA ASP A 1044 -36.07 8.04 58.16
C ASP A 1044 -36.72 9.04 57.19
N LEU A 1045 -36.01 10.11 56.84
CA LEU A 1045 -36.52 11.20 55.99
C LEU A 1045 -36.98 10.73 54.61
N CYS A 1046 -36.46 9.59 54.14
CA CYS A 1046 -36.83 8.98 52.86
C CYS A 1046 -37.63 7.68 53.02
N SER A 1047 -38.42 7.60 54.09
CA SER A 1047 -39.47 6.59 54.23
C SER A 1047 -40.81 7.08 53.66
N LYS A 1048 -41.62 6.12 53.20
CA LYS A 1048 -43.02 6.28 52.79
C LYS A 1048 -43.91 5.36 53.63
N LEU A 1049 -45.22 5.59 53.59
CA LEU A 1049 -46.22 4.83 54.34
C LEU A 1049 -45.91 4.79 55.86
N GLY A 1050 -45.85 5.97 56.49
CA GLY A 1050 -45.79 6.09 57.95
C GLY A 1050 -44.50 5.54 58.59
N GLY A 1051 -43.42 5.46 57.82
CA GLY A 1051 -42.14 4.88 58.23
C GLY A 1051 -41.98 3.39 57.88
N ALA A 1052 -43.00 2.74 57.34
CA ALA A 1052 -42.98 1.30 57.06
C ALA A 1052 -42.10 0.92 55.86
N VAL A 1053 -42.05 1.76 54.81
CA VAL A 1053 -41.27 1.49 53.58
C VAL A 1053 -40.10 2.46 53.48
N LYS A 1054 -38.88 1.99 53.71
CA LYS A 1054 -37.65 2.80 53.60
C LYS A 1054 -37.08 2.71 52.18
N ASN A 1055 -36.96 3.85 51.49
CA ASN A 1055 -36.33 3.89 50.17
C ASN A 1055 -34.80 3.71 50.30
N PRO A 1056 -34.11 2.78 49.61
CA PRO A 1056 -32.66 2.63 49.70
C PRO A 1056 -31.88 3.92 49.38
N THR A 1057 -32.33 4.71 48.40
CA THR A 1057 -31.73 6.02 48.07
C THR A 1057 -32.48 7.16 48.75
N CYS A 1058 -31.73 8.16 49.24
CA CYS A 1058 -32.30 9.35 49.90
C CYS A 1058 -31.65 10.62 49.34
N PRO A 1059 -32.32 11.36 48.43
CA PRO A 1059 -31.74 12.54 47.79
C PRO A 1059 -31.44 13.68 48.75
N ASP A 1060 -30.39 14.44 48.45
CA ASP A 1060 -30.13 15.75 49.06
C ASP A 1060 -31.32 16.70 48.77
N GLY A 1061 -31.88 17.33 49.81
CA GLY A 1061 -33.14 18.07 49.66
C GLY A 1061 -33.82 18.44 50.98
N LYS A 1062 -34.96 19.14 50.88
CA LYS A 1062 -35.75 19.65 52.02
C LYS A 1062 -36.92 18.72 52.33
N TYR A 1063 -37.01 18.22 53.56
CA TYR A 1063 -37.98 17.22 54.00
C TYR A 1063 -38.85 17.75 55.15
N THR A 1064 -40.17 17.72 54.97
CA THR A 1064 -41.18 18.17 55.96
C THR A 1064 -41.93 16.97 56.52
N ILE A 1065 -42.26 17.02 57.81
CA ILE A 1065 -42.93 15.95 58.57
C ILE A 1065 -44.15 16.55 59.28
N TYR A 1066 -45.22 15.77 59.40
CA TYR A 1066 -46.52 16.18 59.94
C TYR A 1066 -47.04 15.19 61.01
N ALA A 1067 -47.80 15.66 62.01
CA ALA A 1067 -48.37 14.83 63.08
C ALA A 1067 -49.79 15.24 63.53
N ARG A 1068 -50.72 14.29 63.66
CA ARG A 1068 -52.13 14.49 64.06
C ARG A 1068 -52.49 13.62 65.27
N PHE A 1069 -53.45 14.05 66.11
CA PHE A 1069 -53.70 13.50 67.45
C PHE A 1069 -55.19 13.23 67.73
N TYR A 1070 -55.50 12.15 68.48
CA TYR A 1070 -56.85 11.61 68.62
C TYR A 1070 -57.20 11.16 70.05
N THR A 1071 -58.49 11.24 70.37
CA THR A 1071 -59.08 10.64 71.60
C THR A 1071 -59.33 9.14 71.46
N VAL A 1072 -59.56 8.46 72.59
CA VAL A 1072 -59.85 7.00 72.64
C VAL A 1072 -61.08 6.58 71.81
N TYR A 1073 -62.05 7.47 71.61
CA TYR A 1073 -63.26 7.22 70.81
C TYR A 1073 -63.11 7.66 69.33
N GLY A 1074 -61.88 7.72 68.81
CA GLY A 1074 -61.58 7.99 67.40
C GLY A 1074 -61.79 9.44 66.92
N ARG A 1075 -62.45 10.31 67.72
CA ARG A 1075 -62.64 11.72 67.35
C ARG A 1075 -61.31 12.48 67.37
N THR A 1076 -61.07 13.21 66.28
CA THR A 1076 -59.90 14.07 66.00
C THR A 1076 -60.17 15.53 66.39
N THR A 1077 -59.13 16.34 66.54
CA THR A 1077 -59.16 17.81 66.68
C THR A 1077 -59.51 18.53 65.36
N GLY A 1078 -60.39 17.96 64.54
CA GLY A 1078 -60.66 18.42 63.18
C GLY A 1078 -59.40 18.41 62.31
N ASN A 1079 -59.18 19.52 61.58
CA ASN A 1079 -58.09 19.69 60.62
C ASN A 1079 -56.75 20.12 61.25
N ALA A 1080 -56.67 20.29 62.57
CA ALA A 1080 -55.44 20.74 63.23
C ALA A 1080 -54.39 19.62 63.30
N PHE A 1081 -53.18 19.88 62.80
CA PHE A 1081 -52.00 19.02 62.89
C PHE A 1081 -50.73 19.85 63.07
N ALA A 1082 -49.67 19.24 63.59
CA ALA A 1082 -48.34 19.82 63.75
C ALA A 1082 -47.45 19.54 62.53
N SER A 1083 -46.42 20.35 62.29
CA SER A 1083 -45.38 20.06 61.28
C SER A 1083 -44.02 20.67 61.61
N SER A 1084 -42.95 20.18 60.95
CA SER A 1084 -41.56 20.69 61.03
C SER A 1084 -40.71 20.20 59.85
N THR A 1085 -39.49 20.73 59.65
CA THR A 1085 -38.71 20.55 58.40
C THR A 1085 -37.17 20.57 58.61
N ILE A 1086 -36.42 19.79 57.81
CA ILE A 1086 -34.94 19.71 57.80
C ILE A 1086 -34.38 19.51 56.36
N ILE A 1087 -33.08 19.72 56.12
CA ILE A 1087 -32.42 19.57 54.79
C ILE A 1087 -31.25 18.57 54.83
N LEU A 1088 -31.14 17.65 53.84
CA LEU A 1088 -30.06 16.66 53.68
C LEU A 1088 -28.99 17.07 52.64
N LYS A 1089 -27.69 16.76 52.86
CA LYS A 1089 -26.57 16.96 51.89
C LYS A 1089 -25.44 15.89 51.92
N SER A 1090 -24.80 15.63 50.76
CA SER A 1090 -23.78 14.60 50.48
C SER A 1090 -22.49 15.15 49.76
N ALA A 1091 -21.45 14.33 49.51
CA ALA A 1091 -20.12 14.77 49.01
C ALA A 1091 -19.40 13.79 48.02
N SER A 1092 -18.37 14.25 47.26
CA SER A 1092 -17.81 13.57 46.06
C SER A 1092 -16.30 13.83 45.78
N ILE A 1093 -15.54 12.86 45.20
CA ILE A 1093 -14.08 12.96 44.84
C ILE A 1093 -13.66 12.03 43.65
N SER A 1094 -12.69 12.43 42.81
CA SER A 1094 -11.92 11.64 41.81
C SER A 1094 -10.76 12.48 41.19
N SER A 1095 -9.65 12.02 40.58
CA SER A 1095 -8.83 10.77 40.56
C SER A 1095 -7.65 10.95 39.55
N GLU A 1096 -6.42 10.40 39.74
CA GLU A 1096 -5.27 10.65 38.82
C GLU A 1096 -4.33 9.43 38.46
N ASN A 1097 -3.65 9.61 37.33
CA ASN A 1097 -2.72 8.87 36.43
C ASN A 1097 -1.40 8.24 36.99
N LEU A 1098 -0.74 7.33 36.23
CA LEU A 1098 0.68 6.89 36.39
C LEU A 1098 1.34 6.32 35.09
N GLN A 1099 2.69 6.21 35.06
CA GLN A 1099 3.58 5.95 33.89
C GLN A 1099 4.53 4.72 34.01
N PRO A 1100 5.24 4.29 32.92
CA PRO A 1100 6.04 3.03 32.84
C PRO A 1100 7.58 3.19 32.98
N ASN A 1101 8.35 2.09 32.88
CA ASN A 1101 9.83 2.07 32.85
C ASN A 1101 10.43 0.92 31.97
N GLN A 1102 11.73 0.95 31.68
CA GLN A 1102 12.47 0.18 30.64
C GLN A 1102 13.30 -1.03 31.13
N THR A 1103 13.85 -1.83 30.20
CA THR A 1103 15.26 -2.33 30.29
C THR A 1103 15.88 -2.74 28.93
N THR A 1104 17.15 -2.36 28.72
CA THR A 1104 18.23 -2.93 27.83
C THR A 1104 17.93 -3.56 26.46
N SER A 1105 18.67 -3.11 25.42
CA SER A 1105 18.72 -3.70 24.06
C SER A 1105 20.11 -3.52 23.42
N LEU A 1106 20.42 -4.32 22.39
CA LEU A 1106 21.47 -4.06 21.38
C LEU A 1106 21.40 -2.61 20.86
N ASN A 1107 22.56 -2.02 20.54
CA ASN A 1107 22.71 -0.60 20.17
C ASN A 1107 21.72 -0.20 19.05
N PRO A 1108 20.70 0.63 19.32
CA PRO A 1108 19.66 0.93 18.35
C PRO A 1108 20.20 1.70 17.14
N PHE A 1109 19.50 1.57 16.01
CA PHE A 1109 19.60 2.54 14.94
C PHE A 1109 19.12 3.91 15.45
N THR A 1110 19.94 4.95 15.26
CA THR A 1110 19.65 6.33 15.69
C THR A 1110 19.58 7.31 14.53
N LYS A 1111 19.94 6.87 13.31
CA LYS A 1111 19.90 7.65 12.07
C LYS A 1111 18.83 7.07 11.16
N TYR A 1112 18.05 7.94 10.51
CA TYR A 1112 17.17 7.51 9.42
C TYR A 1112 18.01 7.05 8.22
N LEU A 1113 17.55 5.99 7.55
CA LEU A 1113 18.23 5.39 6.41
C LEU A 1113 17.33 5.43 5.17
N GLN A 1114 17.90 5.77 4.02
CA GLN A 1114 17.12 6.01 2.79
C GLN A 1114 17.84 5.51 1.53
N TYR A 1115 17.08 5.35 0.45
CA TYR A 1115 17.58 4.95 -0.87
C TYR A 1115 18.72 5.84 -1.38
N ARG A 1116 19.64 5.26 -2.16
CA ARG A 1116 20.89 5.85 -2.68
C ARG A 1116 21.92 6.33 -1.62
N GLN A 1117 21.65 6.20 -0.32
CA GLN A 1117 22.59 6.55 0.76
C GLN A 1117 23.71 5.50 0.92
N THR A 1118 24.89 5.92 1.43
CA THR A 1118 26.01 5.02 1.79
C THR A 1118 26.49 5.26 3.23
N ASN A 1119 26.44 4.25 4.12
CA ASN A 1119 26.99 4.26 5.48
C ASN A 1119 27.02 2.83 6.11
N ALA A 1120 27.66 2.68 7.28
CA ALA A 1120 27.79 1.39 7.95
C ALA A 1120 26.49 0.86 8.61
N ASP A 1121 25.53 1.72 8.93
CA ASP A 1121 24.23 1.30 9.47
C ASP A 1121 23.37 0.61 8.39
N ILE A 1122 23.55 0.95 7.12
CA ILE A 1122 22.88 0.26 6.01
C ILE A 1122 23.30 -1.21 5.92
N LYS A 1123 24.58 -1.53 6.17
CA LYS A 1123 25.03 -2.92 6.24
C LYS A 1123 24.35 -3.68 7.38
N ARG A 1124 24.19 -3.04 8.55
CA ARG A 1124 23.45 -3.60 9.69
C ARG A 1124 21.96 -3.80 9.35
N LEU A 1125 21.34 -2.86 8.62
CA LEU A 1125 19.97 -2.94 8.14
C LEU A 1125 19.78 -4.13 7.18
N GLN A 1126 20.69 -4.32 6.22
CA GLN A 1126 20.64 -5.47 5.30
C GLN A 1126 20.79 -6.79 6.05
N ILE A 1127 21.70 -6.89 7.04
CA ILE A 1127 21.85 -8.08 7.90
C ILE A 1127 20.54 -8.37 8.67
N PHE A 1128 19.88 -7.34 9.22
CA PHE A 1128 18.59 -7.49 9.89
C PHE A 1128 17.50 -7.98 8.93
N LEU A 1129 17.36 -7.36 7.77
CA LEU A 1129 16.36 -7.71 6.74
C LEU A 1129 16.59 -9.11 6.17
N ASN A 1130 17.85 -9.55 6.03
CA ASN A 1130 18.23 -10.90 5.64
C ASN A 1130 17.98 -11.97 6.73
N SER A 1131 17.68 -11.57 7.97
CA SER A 1131 17.39 -12.51 9.08
C SER A 1131 15.93 -13.00 9.11
N ASP A 1132 15.09 -12.52 8.19
CA ASP A 1132 13.67 -12.87 8.04
C ASP A 1132 13.41 -13.17 6.54
N PRO A 1133 12.91 -14.38 6.18
CA PRO A 1133 12.71 -14.76 4.78
C PRO A 1133 11.80 -13.81 3.99
N ASP A 1134 10.80 -13.20 4.64
CA ASP A 1134 9.83 -12.35 3.96
C ASP A 1134 10.44 -11.00 3.57
N THR A 1135 11.40 -10.50 4.37
CA THR A 1135 12.05 -9.20 4.17
C THR A 1135 13.44 -9.31 3.54
N LYS A 1136 13.86 -10.50 3.12
CA LYS A 1136 15.18 -10.79 2.57
C LYS A 1136 15.55 -9.88 1.40
N VAL A 1137 16.78 -9.37 1.39
CA VAL A 1137 17.27 -8.39 0.41
C VAL A 1137 17.60 -9.04 -0.93
N ALA A 1138 18.32 -10.16 -0.91
CA ALA A 1138 18.64 -10.96 -2.10
C ALA A 1138 19.04 -12.40 -1.72
N ASP A 1139 18.89 -13.35 -2.65
CA ASP A 1139 19.40 -14.72 -2.49
C ASP A 1139 20.88 -14.86 -2.88
N PHE A 1140 21.37 -14.01 -3.78
CA PHE A 1140 22.76 -13.96 -4.22
C PHE A 1140 23.15 -12.54 -4.66
N GLY A 1141 24.45 -12.28 -4.81
CA GLY A 1141 24.98 -10.98 -5.25
C GLY A 1141 25.21 -9.99 -4.10
N ALA A 1142 25.25 -8.69 -4.43
CA ALA A 1142 25.42 -7.63 -3.44
C ALA A 1142 24.14 -7.46 -2.59
N GLY A 1143 24.27 -7.43 -1.27
CA GLY A 1143 23.15 -7.35 -0.34
C GLY A 1143 22.56 -8.70 0.10
N SER A 1144 22.95 -9.82 -0.51
CA SER A 1144 22.56 -11.16 -0.04
C SER A 1144 23.25 -11.52 1.29
N PRO A 1145 22.80 -12.57 2.02
CA PRO A 1145 23.46 -13.04 3.24
C PRO A 1145 24.97 -13.19 3.10
N SER A 1146 25.73 -12.62 4.05
CA SER A 1146 27.20 -12.56 4.06
C SER A 1146 27.84 -11.73 2.92
N LYS A 1147 27.05 -11.00 2.13
CA LYS A 1147 27.47 -10.08 1.06
C LYS A 1147 26.84 -8.69 1.20
N GLU A 1148 26.44 -8.33 2.41
CA GLU A 1148 25.80 -7.05 2.72
C GLU A 1148 26.76 -5.87 2.49
N THR A 1149 26.24 -4.81 1.90
CA THR A 1149 26.97 -3.61 1.48
C THR A 1149 26.64 -2.42 2.38
N ASN A 1150 27.46 -1.38 2.33
CA ASN A 1150 27.17 -0.10 2.98
C ASN A 1150 26.16 0.75 2.18
N TYR A 1151 25.63 0.28 1.05
CA TYR A 1151 24.85 1.08 0.09
C TYR A 1151 23.37 0.66 0.06
N PHE A 1152 22.47 1.65 0.19
CA PHE A 1152 21.03 1.43 0.19
C PHE A 1152 20.51 1.39 -1.25
N GLY A 1153 20.77 0.28 -1.93
CA GLY A 1153 20.32 0.04 -3.30
C GLY A 1153 18.85 -0.35 -3.40
N LEU A 1154 18.37 -0.53 -4.64
CA LEU A 1154 16.95 -0.81 -4.94
C LEU A 1154 16.44 -2.11 -4.29
N LEU A 1155 17.32 -3.10 -4.10
CA LEU A 1155 17.02 -4.34 -3.37
C LEU A 1155 16.77 -4.08 -1.88
N THR A 1156 17.59 -3.23 -1.24
CA THR A 1156 17.38 -2.80 0.16
C THR A 1156 16.09 -1.99 0.30
N TYR A 1157 15.78 -1.13 -0.68
CA TYR A 1157 14.53 -0.37 -0.73
C TYR A 1157 13.29 -1.28 -0.79
N LYS A 1158 13.28 -2.26 -1.72
CA LYS A 1158 12.19 -3.25 -1.80
C LYS A 1158 12.08 -4.11 -0.53
N ALA A 1159 13.20 -4.47 0.09
CA ALA A 1159 13.21 -5.19 1.37
C ALA A 1159 12.64 -4.36 2.54
N VAL A 1160 12.94 -3.06 2.60
CA VAL A 1160 12.35 -2.15 3.60
C VAL A 1160 10.85 -1.97 3.37
N ILE A 1161 10.37 -1.86 2.13
CA ILE A 1161 8.93 -1.84 1.82
C ILE A 1161 8.23 -3.09 2.39
N LYS A 1162 8.73 -4.29 2.07
CA LYS A 1162 8.18 -5.54 2.61
C LYS A 1162 8.18 -5.57 4.14
N PHE A 1163 9.23 -5.08 4.79
CA PHE A 1163 9.29 -4.96 6.26
C PHE A 1163 8.22 -4.01 6.79
N GLN A 1164 8.07 -2.82 6.20
CA GLN A 1164 7.08 -1.83 6.62
C GLN A 1164 5.65 -2.35 6.45
N GLU A 1165 5.37 -3.11 5.39
CA GLU A 1165 4.06 -3.71 5.12
C GLU A 1165 3.78 -4.89 6.05
N LYS A 1166 4.78 -5.76 6.30
CA LYS A 1166 4.71 -6.84 7.31
C LYS A 1166 4.39 -6.32 8.72
N TYR A 1167 4.79 -5.09 9.04
CA TYR A 1167 4.49 -4.41 10.31
C TYR A 1167 3.60 -3.17 10.13
N ALA A 1168 2.72 -3.14 9.12
CA ALA A 1168 1.96 -1.94 8.72
C ALA A 1168 1.21 -1.24 9.86
N LYS A 1169 0.63 -2.00 10.79
CA LYS A 1169 -0.10 -1.47 11.96
C LYS A 1169 0.76 -0.59 12.86
N ASP A 1170 2.03 -0.94 13.03
CA ASP A 1170 2.95 -0.27 13.96
C ASP A 1170 3.84 0.75 13.22
N VAL A 1171 4.05 0.55 11.92
CA VAL A 1171 5.01 1.31 11.12
C VAL A 1171 4.35 2.36 10.22
N LEU A 1172 3.23 2.02 9.57
CA LEU A 1172 2.59 2.81 8.50
C LEU A 1172 1.30 3.50 8.97
N ALA A 1173 0.42 2.78 9.65
CA ALA A 1173 -0.86 3.29 10.15
C ALA A 1173 -0.74 4.53 11.06
N PRO A 1174 0.30 4.70 11.92
CA PRO A 1174 0.49 5.92 12.71
C PRO A 1174 0.74 7.21 11.89
N TRP A 1175 0.97 7.07 10.57
CA TRP A 1175 1.13 8.17 9.62
C TRP A 1175 0.04 8.20 8.54
N GLY A 1176 -0.98 7.34 8.65
CA GLY A 1176 -2.02 7.18 7.63
C GLY A 1176 -1.58 6.43 6.36
N PHE A 1177 -0.37 5.85 6.34
CA PHE A 1177 0.10 5.07 5.18
C PHE A 1177 -0.47 3.64 5.18
N VAL A 1178 -0.73 3.12 3.98
CA VAL A 1178 -1.23 1.74 3.74
C VAL A 1178 -0.27 0.89 2.89
N LYS A 1179 0.82 1.47 2.37
CA LYS A 1179 1.91 0.80 1.64
C LYS A 1179 3.27 1.24 2.18
N GLY A 1180 4.30 0.42 1.97
CA GLY A 1180 5.66 0.74 2.39
C GLY A 1180 6.26 1.92 1.60
N THR A 1181 7.00 2.78 2.29
CA THR A 1181 7.67 3.96 1.69
C THR A 1181 9.11 3.68 1.28
N GLY A 1182 9.70 2.59 1.76
CA GLY A 1182 11.12 2.26 1.65
C GLY A 1182 12.05 3.17 2.47
N TYR A 1183 11.50 4.10 3.25
CA TYR A 1183 12.24 5.02 4.12
C TYR A 1183 12.28 4.51 5.56
N VAL A 1184 13.48 4.36 6.13
CA VAL A 1184 13.68 3.94 7.52
C VAL A 1184 13.57 5.15 8.46
N GLY A 1185 12.38 5.75 8.46
CA GLY A 1185 11.99 6.86 9.33
C GLY A 1185 11.59 6.41 10.74
N LYS A 1186 11.12 7.35 11.57
CA LYS A 1186 10.89 7.21 13.01
C LYS A 1186 10.20 5.91 13.45
N THR A 1187 9.06 5.53 12.85
CA THR A 1187 8.32 4.30 13.23
C THR A 1187 8.94 3.03 12.67
N THR A 1188 9.43 3.04 11.42
CA THR A 1188 10.20 1.93 10.84
C THR A 1188 11.41 1.59 11.72
N LEU A 1189 12.19 2.62 12.07
CA LEU A 1189 13.37 2.54 12.92
C LEU A 1189 13.03 2.11 14.35
N ALA A 1190 11.94 2.62 14.93
CA ALA A 1190 11.46 2.15 16.22
C ALA A 1190 11.10 0.65 16.19
N LYS A 1191 10.41 0.17 15.15
CA LYS A 1191 10.03 -1.24 15.03
C LYS A 1191 11.23 -2.17 14.77
N ILE A 1192 12.20 -1.73 13.98
CA ILE A 1192 13.47 -2.45 13.82
C ILE A 1192 14.21 -2.55 15.17
N ASN A 1193 14.28 -1.45 15.93
CA ASN A 1193 14.93 -1.45 17.24
C ASN A 1193 14.18 -2.31 18.27
N GLU A 1194 12.84 -2.35 18.25
CA GLU A 1194 12.02 -3.26 19.06
C GLU A 1194 12.34 -4.73 18.74
N LEU A 1195 12.37 -5.10 17.46
CA LEU A 1195 12.64 -6.47 17.00
C LEU A 1195 14.11 -6.89 17.15
N ILE A 1196 15.02 -5.93 17.31
CA ILE A 1196 16.44 -6.14 17.67
C ILE A 1196 16.64 -6.22 19.20
N GLY A 1197 15.77 -5.57 19.99
CA GLY A 1197 15.78 -5.69 21.45
C GLY A 1197 15.08 -6.95 21.99
N ASN A 1198 14.25 -7.58 21.17
CA ASN A 1198 13.58 -8.86 21.46
C ASN A 1198 14.34 -10.09 20.90
N LYS A 1199 15.64 -9.95 20.60
CA LYS A 1199 16.56 -11.01 20.13
C LYS A 1199 17.84 -11.02 20.96
#